data_AF-A0A2U4B1P1-F1
#
_entry.id   AF-A0A2U4B1P1-F1
#
_cell.length_a   1.000
_cell.length_b   1.000
_cell.length_c   1.000
_cell.angle_alpha   90.00
_cell.angle_beta   90.00
_cell.angle_gamma   90.00
#
_symmetry.space_group_name_H-M   'P 1'
#
loop_
_entity.id
_entity.type
_entity.pdbx_description
1 polymer ?
#
loop_
_entity_poly.entity_id
_entity_poly.type
_entity_poly.pdbx_seq_one_letter_code
_entity_poly.pdbx_strand_id
1 'polypeptide(L)'
;MKMLTRLQVLTLALFSKGLFLSLGDHNFLRREIKIEGDLVLGGLFPIKEKGTGTEECGRINEDRGIQRLEAMLFAIDEINKDNYLLPGVKLGVHILDTCSRDTYALEQSLEFVRASLTKVDEAEYMCPDGSYAIQENIPLFIAGVIGGSYSSVSIQVANLLRLFQIPQISYASTSAKLSDKSRYDYFARTVPPDFYQAKAMAEILRFFNWTYVSTVASEGDYGETGIEAFEQEARLRNICIATAEKVGRSNIRKSYDSVIRELLQKPNARVVVLFMRSDDSRELIAAASRANASFTWVASDGWGAQESIVKGSEHVADGAITLELASQRIRQFDRYFQSLSPYSNHRNPWFRDFWEQKFQCSLQNKHNHRRPCDKHLAIDSSNYEQESKIMFVVNAVYAMAHALHKMQRTLCPNTTKLCDAMRILDGKKLYKDYLLKINFTAPFNPNKGADSIVKFDTFGDGMGRYNVFNFQYMGGKYSYLKVGHWAETLSVDVDSIHWSRNSIPTSQCSDPCAPNEMKNMQPGDVCCWICIPCEPYEYLADEFTCMDCGLGQWPTADLSGCFDLPEDYIRWQDAWAIGPVTIACLGFMCTCVVVTVFIKHNNTPLVKASGRELCYILLFGVGLSYCMTFFFISKPSPVICALRRLGLGTSFAVCYSALLTKTNCIARVFDGVKNGAQRPKFISPSSQVFICLGLILVQIVVVSVWLILEVPGTRRYTLPEKRETVILKCNVKDSSMLISLTYDVVLVILCTVYAFKTRKCPENFNEAKFIGFTMYTTCIIWLAFLPIFYVTSSDYRVQTTTMCISVSLSGFVVLGCLFAPKVHIILFQPQKNVVTHRLHLNRFSVSGTGTTYSQSSASTYVPTVCNGREVLDSTTSSL
;
A
#
# COMPACT_ATOMS: atom_id res chain seq x y z
N MET A 1 -35.50 -52.45 -71.70
CA MET A 1 -34.09 -52.80 -71.39
C MET A 1 -33.08 -52.15 -72.35
N LYS A 2 -33.11 -50.82 -72.53
CA LYS A 2 -32.10 -50.06 -73.34
C LYS A 2 -31.58 -48.77 -72.65
N MET A 3 -32.10 -48.45 -71.47
CA MET A 3 -31.78 -47.21 -70.73
C MET A 3 -30.69 -47.46 -69.66
N LEU A 4 -30.66 -48.65 -69.04
CA LEU A 4 -29.60 -49.06 -68.10
C LEU A 4 -28.21 -49.10 -68.74
N THR A 5 -28.10 -49.62 -69.96
CA THR A 5 -26.82 -49.77 -70.67
C THR A 5 -26.19 -48.44 -71.06
N ARG A 6 -26.98 -47.39 -71.32
CA ARG A 6 -26.42 -46.04 -71.57
C ARG A 6 -25.87 -45.39 -70.30
N LEU A 7 -26.45 -45.69 -69.14
CA LEU A 7 -25.97 -45.14 -67.87
C LEU A 7 -24.62 -45.76 -67.46
N GLN A 8 -24.45 -47.07 -67.66
CA GLN A 8 -23.19 -47.78 -67.39
C GLN A 8 -22.04 -47.32 -68.31
N VAL A 9 -22.30 -47.05 -69.59
CA VAL A 9 -21.26 -46.53 -70.50
C VAL A 9 -20.86 -45.10 -70.13
N LEU A 10 -21.79 -44.27 -69.65
CA LEU A 10 -21.49 -42.91 -69.20
C LEU A 10 -20.66 -42.89 -67.91
N THR A 11 -20.96 -43.77 -66.94
CA THR A 11 -20.19 -43.86 -65.69
C THR A 11 -18.79 -44.45 -65.90
N LEU A 12 -18.61 -45.43 -66.80
CA LEU A 12 -17.28 -45.93 -67.18
C LEU A 12 -16.44 -44.89 -67.93
N ALA A 13 -17.05 -44.07 -68.79
CA ALA A 13 -16.36 -42.96 -69.47
C ALA A 13 -15.98 -41.80 -68.52
N LEU A 14 -16.77 -41.58 -67.46
CA LEU A 14 -16.46 -40.62 -66.40
C LEU A 14 -15.36 -41.15 -65.46
N PHE A 15 -15.36 -42.45 -65.14
CA PHE A 15 -14.28 -43.06 -64.36
C PHE A 15 -12.95 -43.12 -65.12
N SER A 16 -12.95 -43.41 -66.42
CA SER A 16 -11.71 -43.42 -67.21
C SER A 16 -11.13 -42.00 -67.38
N LYS A 17 -11.96 -40.97 -67.60
CA LYS A 17 -11.49 -39.57 -67.56
C LYS A 17 -11.04 -39.14 -66.16
N GLY A 18 -11.70 -39.61 -65.11
CA GLY A 18 -11.30 -39.35 -63.72
C GLY A 18 -9.93 -39.93 -63.36
N LEU A 19 -9.63 -41.16 -63.81
CA LEU A 19 -8.31 -41.79 -63.57
C LEU A 19 -7.20 -41.20 -64.44
N PHE A 20 -7.46 -40.91 -65.71
CA PHE A 20 -6.43 -40.34 -66.61
C PHE A 20 -6.12 -38.86 -66.34
N LEU A 21 -6.93 -38.15 -65.55
CA LEU A 21 -6.60 -36.80 -65.05
C LEU A 21 -5.75 -36.81 -63.76
N SER A 22 -5.48 -37.98 -63.16
CA SER A 22 -4.63 -38.12 -61.96
C SER A 22 -3.16 -38.46 -62.25
N LEU A 23 -2.79 -38.61 -63.52
CA LEU A 23 -1.41 -38.83 -64.00
C LEU A 23 -0.90 -37.65 -64.85
N GLY A 24 -1.53 -36.48 -64.68
CA GLY A 24 -1.07 -35.22 -65.23
C GLY A 24 0.19 -34.71 -64.52
N ASP A 25 1.33 -35.27 -64.90
CA ASP A 25 2.67 -34.64 -64.93
C ASP A 25 2.85 -33.43 -64.00
N HIS A 26 2.86 -33.68 -62.69
CA HIS A 26 3.32 -32.70 -61.70
C HIS A 26 4.86 -32.61 -61.70
N ASN A 27 5.43 -32.28 -62.86
CA ASN A 27 6.70 -31.57 -62.97
C ASN A 27 6.54 -30.14 -62.43
N PHE A 28 6.15 -30.03 -61.16
CA PHE A 28 6.28 -28.79 -60.39
C PHE A 28 7.77 -28.63 -60.13
N LEU A 29 8.44 -27.91 -61.05
CA LEU A 29 9.89 -27.78 -61.10
C LEU A 29 10.36 -27.06 -59.82
N ARG A 30 10.73 -27.87 -58.82
CA ARG A 30 10.99 -27.45 -57.45
C ARG A 30 12.14 -26.46 -57.46
N ARG A 31 11.87 -25.21 -57.06
CA ARG A 31 12.93 -24.20 -56.98
C ARG A 31 13.80 -24.51 -55.77
N GLU A 32 15.07 -24.77 -56.05
CA GLU A 32 16.11 -25.07 -55.09
C GLU A 32 17.44 -24.52 -55.63
N ILE A 33 18.43 -24.34 -54.76
CA ILE A 33 19.81 -24.06 -55.18
C ILE A 33 20.64 -25.29 -54.85
N LYS A 34 21.25 -25.88 -55.86
CA LYS A 34 22.25 -26.95 -55.72
C LYS A 34 23.57 -26.47 -56.29
N ILE A 35 24.61 -26.47 -55.47
CA ILE A 35 25.99 -26.16 -55.85
C ILE A 35 26.88 -27.31 -55.38
N GLU A 36 27.57 -27.95 -56.31
CA GLU A 36 28.44 -29.09 -56.03
C GLU A 36 29.73 -28.70 -55.31
N GLY A 37 30.14 -29.57 -54.38
CA GLY A 37 31.39 -29.53 -53.64
C GLY A 37 31.66 -30.88 -52.98
N ASP A 38 32.86 -31.05 -52.44
CA ASP A 38 33.30 -32.29 -51.77
C ASP A 38 32.49 -32.58 -50.50
N LEU A 39 32.00 -31.53 -49.82
CA LEU A 39 31.02 -31.60 -48.73
C LEU A 39 29.90 -30.60 -49.00
N VAL A 40 28.63 -30.99 -48.76
CA VAL A 40 27.46 -30.15 -49.04
C VAL A 40 26.76 -29.74 -47.75
N LEU A 41 26.46 -28.44 -47.59
CA LEU A 41 25.66 -27.91 -46.49
C LEU A 41 24.22 -27.64 -46.92
N GLY A 42 23.25 -28.14 -46.15
CA GLY A 42 21.84 -27.81 -46.33
C GLY A 42 21.55 -26.39 -45.84
N GLY A 43 20.65 -25.68 -46.50
CA GLY A 43 20.24 -24.32 -46.13
C GLY A 43 18.72 -24.17 -46.10
N LEU A 44 18.19 -23.62 -45.01
CA LEU A 44 16.76 -23.36 -44.84
C LEU A 44 16.50 -21.88 -44.53
N PHE A 45 15.87 -21.19 -45.48
CA PHE A 45 15.55 -19.77 -45.36
C PHE A 45 14.06 -19.51 -45.62
N PRO A 46 13.46 -18.48 -44.98
CA PRO A 46 12.09 -18.03 -45.29
C PRO A 46 12.13 -17.15 -46.54
N ILE A 47 12.39 -17.74 -47.70
CA ILE A 47 12.53 -17.01 -48.97
C ILE A 47 11.18 -16.37 -49.34
N LYS A 48 10.09 -17.09 -49.05
CA LYS A 48 8.74 -16.55 -49.07
C LYS A 48 8.13 -16.39 -47.68
N GLU A 49 7.25 -15.40 -47.60
CA GLU A 49 6.28 -15.24 -46.52
C GLU A 49 5.29 -16.42 -46.50
N LYS A 50 4.51 -16.54 -45.42
CA LYS A 50 3.44 -17.53 -45.34
C LYS A 50 2.30 -17.15 -46.29
N GLY A 51 1.80 -18.10 -47.08
CA GLY A 51 0.68 -17.86 -47.98
C GLY A 51 -0.65 -17.59 -47.26
N THR A 52 -1.57 -16.90 -47.95
CA THR A 52 -2.91 -16.59 -47.45
C THR A 52 -3.96 -17.51 -48.09
N GLY A 53 -4.78 -18.16 -47.27
CA GLY A 53 -5.85 -19.05 -47.76
C GLY A 53 -5.29 -20.39 -48.26
N THR A 54 -5.47 -20.66 -49.56
CA THR A 54 -5.08 -21.93 -50.21
C THR A 54 -3.66 -21.93 -50.77
N GLU A 55 -3.00 -20.77 -50.89
CA GLU A 55 -1.61 -20.70 -51.34
C GLU A 55 -0.66 -21.09 -50.20
N GLU A 56 0.35 -21.90 -50.48
CA GLU A 56 1.29 -22.38 -49.46
C GLU A 56 2.31 -21.31 -49.03
N CYS A 57 2.75 -20.53 -50.01
CA CYS A 57 3.84 -19.57 -49.91
C CYS A 57 3.38 -18.23 -50.48
N GLY A 58 3.65 -17.14 -49.78
CA GLY A 58 3.26 -15.79 -50.16
C GLY A 58 4.31 -15.04 -50.99
N ARG A 59 4.45 -13.75 -50.70
CA ARG A 59 5.42 -12.85 -51.35
C ARG A 59 6.85 -13.19 -50.96
N ILE A 60 7.82 -12.65 -51.71
CA ILE A 60 9.23 -12.82 -51.35
C ILE A 60 9.55 -11.96 -50.13
N ASN A 61 10.22 -12.57 -49.15
CA ASN A 61 10.78 -11.87 -48.02
C ASN A 61 12.19 -11.38 -48.39
N GLU A 62 12.33 -10.08 -48.61
CA GLU A 62 13.60 -9.44 -48.97
C GLU A 62 14.64 -9.64 -47.87
N ASP A 63 14.35 -9.15 -46.67
CA ASP A 63 15.31 -9.02 -45.57
C ASP A 63 15.68 -10.38 -44.95
N ARG A 64 14.68 -11.19 -44.62
CA ARG A 64 14.86 -12.46 -43.89
C ARG A 64 15.06 -13.66 -44.81
N GLY A 65 14.62 -13.53 -46.06
CA GLY A 65 14.71 -14.56 -47.09
C GLY A 65 15.94 -14.36 -47.96
N ILE A 66 15.87 -13.41 -48.90
CA ILE A 66 16.89 -13.20 -49.93
C ILE A 66 18.24 -12.78 -49.35
N GLN A 67 18.29 -11.78 -48.47
CA GLN A 67 19.59 -11.35 -47.91
C GLN A 67 20.27 -12.50 -47.14
N ARG A 68 19.52 -13.27 -46.34
CA ARG A 68 20.09 -14.37 -45.54
C ARG A 68 20.53 -15.57 -46.38
N LEU A 69 19.78 -15.90 -47.43
CA LEU A 69 20.17 -16.91 -48.42
C LEU A 69 21.48 -16.50 -49.10
N GLU A 70 21.56 -15.25 -49.59
CA GLU A 70 22.77 -14.74 -50.23
C GLU A 70 23.94 -14.61 -49.23
N ALA A 71 23.69 -14.41 -47.93
CA ALA A 71 24.72 -14.40 -46.90
C ALA A 71 25.35 -15.78 -46.68
N MET A 72 24.57 -16.86 -46.80
CA MET A 72 25.12 -18.23 -46.80
C MET A 72 25.98 -18.45 -48.05
N LEU A 73 25.51 -18.05 -49.23
CA LEU A 73 26.27 -18.20 -50.47
C LEU A 73 27.55 -17.38 -50.46
N PHE A 74 27.51 -16.13 -49.98
CA PHE A 74 28.67 -15.27 -49.74
C PHE A 74 29.69 -15.92 -48.80
N ALA A 75 29.24 -16.45 -47.64
CA ALA A 75 30.13 -17.10 -46.70
C ALA A 75 30.82 -18.34 -47.31
N ILE A 76 30.09 -19.15 -48.09
CA ILE A 76 30.64 -20.30 -48.81
C ILE A 76 31.64 -19.88 -49.89
N ASP A 77 31.36 -18.82 -50.65
CA ASP A 77 32.29 -18.28 -51.66
C ASP A 77 33.59 -17.79 -51.02
N GLU A 78 33.52 -17.13 -49.86
CA GLU A 78 34.72 -16.65 -49.16
C GLU A 78 35.52 -17.79 -48.51
N ILE A 79 34.86 -18.79 -47.92
CA ILE A 79 35.53 -19.98 -47.37
C ILE A 79 36.22 -20.78 -48.48
N ASN A 80 35.57 -20.96 -49.63
CA ASN A 80 36.17 -21.65 -50.80
C ASN A 80 37.34 -20.89 -51.45
N LYS A 81 37.59 -19.64 -51.06
CA LYS A 81 38.78 -18.85 -51.45
C LYS A 81 39.87 -18.83 -50.37
N ASP A 82 39.57 -19.31 -49.16
CA ASP A 82 40.52 -19.31 -48.04
C ASP A 82 41.51 -20.47 -48.19
N ASN A 83 42.80 -20.16 -48.07
CA ASN A 83 43.89 -21.13 -48.14
C ASN A 83 44.22 -21.75 -46.76
N TYR A 84 43.58 -21.29 -45.68
CA TYR A 84 43.79 -21.78 -44.31
C TYR A 84 42.64 -22.66 -43.82
N LEU A 85 41.40 -22.26 -44.10
CA LEU A 85 40.18 -22.99 -43.71
C LEU A 85 39.75 -23.96 -44.82
N LEU A 86 39.71 -25.26 -44.49
CA LEU A 86 39.40 -26.34 -45.45
C LEU A 86 40.23 -26.34 -46.76
N PRO A 87 41.56 -26.13 -46.72
CA PRO A 87 42.36 -26.02 -47.94
C PRO A 87 42.32 -27.33 -48.71
N GLY A 88 41.91 -27.31 -49.98
CA GLY A 88 41.79 -28.51 -50.81
C GLY A 88 40.48 -29.29 -50.66
N VAL A 89 39.49 -28.73 -49.96
CA VAL A 89 38.11 -29.26 -49.86
C VAL A 89 37.13 -28.12 -50.21
N LYS A 90 36.31 -28.31 -51.24
CA LYS A 90 35.30 -27.33 -51.67
C LYS A 90 33.98 -27.59 -50.95
N LEU A 91 33.41 -26.56 -50.32
CA LEU A 91 32.05 -26.60 -49.80
C LEU A 91 31.02 -26.30 -50.90
N GLY A 92 30.05 -27.21 -51.04
CA GLY A 92 28.83 -27.04 -51.82
C GLY A 92 27.62 -26.70 -50.93
N VAL A 93 26.47 -26.41 -51.54
CA VAL A 93 25.22 -26.13 -50.82
C VAL A 93 24.00 -26.75 -51.47
N HIS A 94 22.98 -27.04 -50.64
CA HIS A 94 21.62 -27.35 -51.07
C HIS A 94 20.63 -26.47 -50.30
N ILE A 95 20.06 -25.44 -50.93
CA ILE A 95 19.19 -24.46 -50.28
C ILE A 95 17.73 -24.63 -50.72
N LEU A 96 16.84 -24.66 -49.72
CA LEU A 96 15.39 -24.83 -49.86
C LEU A 96 14.62 -23.70 -49.16
N ASP A 97 13.44 -23.37 -49.70
CA ASP A 97 12.50 -22.43 -49.07
C ASP A 97 11.79 -23.10 -47.88
N THR A 98 11.44 -22.30 -46.87
CA THR A 98 10.60 -22.74 -45.75
C THR A 98 9.20 -22.14 -45.79
N CYS A 99 8.93 -21.17 -46.68
CA CYS A 99 7.68 -20.43 -46.79
C CYS A 99 7.13 -19.92 -45.46
N SER A 100 8.02 -19.68 -44.48
CA SER A 100 7.67 -19.31 -43.10
C SER A 100 6.66 -20.27 -42.41
N ARG A 101 6.58 -21.54 -42.87
CA ARG A 101 5.60 -22.55 -42.43
C ARG A 101 6.30 -23.83 -41.97
N ASP A 102 5.99 -24.24 -40.75
CA ASP A 102 6.54 -25.42 -40.05
C ASP A 102 6.33 -26.73 -40.83
N THR A 103 5.11 -27.00 -41.31
CA THR A 103 4.80 -28.21 -42.10
C THR A 103 5.51 -28.25 -43.46
N TYR A 104 5.58 -27.11 -44.16
CA TYR A 104 6.24 -27.02 -45.47
C TYR A 104 7.75 -27.24 -45.34
N ALA A 105 8.38 -26.59 -44.37
CA ALA A 105 9.81 -26.74 -44.11
C ALA A 105 10.20 -28.18 -43.73
N LEU A 106 9.34 -28.91 -43.00
CA LEU A 106 9.54 -30.32 -42.71
C LEU A 106 9.53 -31.17 -43.99
N GLU A 107 8.55 -30.95 -44.88
CA GLU A 107 8.47 -31.61 -46.19
C GLU A 107 9.69 -31.29 -47.08
N GLN A 108 10.15 -30.04 -47.11
CA GLN A 108 11.38 -29.68 -47.82
C GLN A 108 12.61 -30.38 -47.22
N SER A 109 12.69 -30.50 -45.89
CA SER A 109 13.82 -31.13 -45.20
C SER A 109 13.95 -32.63 -45.46
N LEU A 110 12.92 -33.30 -46.00
CA LEU A 110 13.02 -34.69 -46.46
C LEU A 110 14.04 -34.87 -47.60
N GLU A 111 14.31 -33.83 -48.41
CA GLU A 111 15.34 -33.92 -49.45
C GLU A 111 16.75 -34.02 -48.89
N PHE A 112 17.04 -33.42 -47.73
CA PHE A 112 18.37 -33.51 -47.11
C PHE A 112 18.70 -34.92 -46.61
N VAL A 113 17.68 -35.72 -46.29
CA VAL A 113 17.82 -37.10 -45.80
C VAL A 113 17.58 -38.14 -46.89
N ARG A 114 17.16 -37.71 -48.10
CA ARG A 114 16.92 -38.58 -49.26
C ARG A 114 18.15 -39.42 -49.60
N ALA A 115 19.35 -38.84 -49.49
CA ALA A 115 20.62 -39.55 -49.68
C ALA A 115 20.88 -40.65 -48.65
N SER A 116 20.41 -40.47 -47.42
CA SER A 116 20.49 -41.49 -46.36
C SER A 116 19.42 -42.57 -46.51
N LEU A 117 18.27 -42.24 -47.12
CA LEU A 117 17.16 -43.16 -47.38
C LEU A 117 17.37 -44.04 -48.62
N THR A 118 18.06 -43.55 -49.64
CA THR A 118 18.34 -44.31 -50.88
C THR A 118 19.53 -45.28 -50.76
N LYS A 119 20.13 -45.44 -49.57
CA LYS A 119 21.15 -46.45 -49.26
C LYS A 119 20.59 -47.88 -49.11
N VAL A 120 19.58 -48.22 -49.92
CA VAL A 120 19.02 -49.58 -49.99
C VAL A 120 19.69 -50.29 -51.15
N ASP A 121 20.60 -51.21 -50.80
CA ASP A 121 21.36 -52.15 -51.64
C ASP A 121 21.74 -51.71 -53.07
N GLU A 122 22.97 -51.20 -53.20
CA GLU A 122 23.72 -51.12 -54.48
C GLU A 122 23.97 -52.52 -55.13
N ALA A 123 23.61 -53.61 -54.44
CA ALA A 123 24.00 -54.98 -54.78
C ALA A 123 23.08 -55.72 -55.76
N GLU A 124 21.85 -55.24 -56.03
CA GLU A 124 20.84 -56.03 -56.76
C GLU A 124 20.64 -55.68 -58.25
N TYR A 125 21.24 -54.61 -58.78
CA TYR A 125 21.00 -54.14 -60.15
C TYR A 125 22.17 -54.37 -61.12
N MET A 126 22.35 -55.63 -61.54
CA MET A 126 23.07 -55.95 -62.79
C MET A 126 22.14 -55.83 -63.99
N CYS A 127 22.61 -55.18 -65.05
CA CYS A 127 21.97 -55.21 -66.36
C CYS A 127 22.13 -56.61 -67.00
N PRO A 128 21.28 -57.00 -67.98
CA PRO A 128 21.34 -58.32 -68.62
C PRO A 128 22.64 -58.64 -69.38
N ASP A 129 23.49 -57.62 -69.60
CA ASP A 129 24.80 -57.72 -70.23
C ASP A 129 25.95 -57.91 -69.22
N GLY A 130 25.65 -57.99 -67.92
CA GLY A 130 26.63 -58.10 -66.84
C GLY A 130 27.27 -56.78 -66.44
N SER A 131 26.79 -55.63 -66.95
CA SER A 131 27.20 -54.32 -66.46
C SER A 131 26.46 -53.93 -65.17
N TYR A 132 27.10 -53.12 -64.34
CA TYR A 132 26.46 -52.51 -63.17
C TYR A 132 25.63 -51.30 -63.62
N ALA A 133 24.43 -51.14 -63.07
CA ALA A 133 23.60 -49.97 -63.35
C ALA A 133 24.32 -48.67 -62.92
N ILE A 134 24.64 -47.80 -63.89
CA ILE A 134 25.23 -46.49 -63.61
C ILE A 134 24.12 -45.58 -63.07
N GLN A 135 24.13 -45.33 -61.76
CA GLN A 135 23.15 -44.45 -61.14
C GLN A 135 23.56 -42.97 -61.35
N GLU A 136 23.02 -42.35 -62.42
CA GLU A 136 23.34 -40.97 -62.81
C GLU A 136 23.08 -39.91 -61.73
N ASN A 137 22.24 -40.23 -60.74
CA ASN A 137 21.96 -39.36 -59.59
C ASN A 137 22.58 -39.93 -58.31
N ILE A 138 23.88 -39.67 -58.09
CA ILE A 138 24.51 -39.89 -56.78
C ILE A 138 23.85 -38.94 -55.77
N PRO A 139 23.20 -39.44 -54.70
CA PRO A 139 22.49 -38.59 -53.77
C PRO A 139 23.45 -37.67 -52.98
N LEU A 140 23.20 -36.36 -52.98
CA LEU A 140 24.01 -35.37 -52.29
C LEU A 140 23.99 -35.60 -50.77
N PHE A 141 25.12 -36.01 -50.19
CA PHE A 141 25.22 -36.21 -48.74
C PHE A 141 25.34 -34.87 -48.01
N ILE A 142 24.37 -34.55 -47.16
CA ILE A 142 24.34 -33.31 -46.38
C ILE A 142 25.16 -33.48 -45.09
N ALA A 143 26.26 -32.74 -44.99
CA ALA A 143 27.15 -32.75 -43.83
C ALA A 143 26.55 -32.06 -42.59
N GLY A 144 25.62 -31.14 -42.80
CA GLY A 144 24.90 -30.39 -41.77
C GLY A 144 23.99 -29.33 -42.37
N VAL A 145 23.05 -28.81 -41.58
CA VAL A 145 22.01 -27.87 -42.04
C VAL A 145 22.13 -26.52 -41.33
N ILE A 146 22.10 -25.44 -42.10
CA ILE A 146 22.07 -24.06 -41.60
C ILE A 146 20.64 -23.51 -41.68
N GLY A 147 20.07 -23.13 -40.54
CA GLY A 147 18.67 -22.76 -40.37
C GLY A 147 17.90 -23.69 -39.44
N GLY A 148 16.56 -23.67 -39.41
CA GLY A 148 15.70 -22.68 -40.06
C GLY A 148 15.67 -21.35 -39.28
N SER A 149 14.88 -20.38 -39.78
CA SER A 149 14.75 -19.08 -39.12
C SER A 149 13.81 -19.15 -37.90
N TYR A 150 12.55 -19.55 -38.08
CA TYR A 150 11.55 -19.55 -37.01
C TYR A 150 11.70 -20.74 -36.07
N SER A 151 11.53 -20.52 -34.76
CA SER A 151 11.66 -21.57 -33.74
C SER A 151 10.76 -22.79 -34.00
N SER A 152 9.50 -22.60 -34.42
CA SER A 152 8.59 -23.71 -34.74
C SER A 152 9.04 -24.51 -35.98
N VAL A 153 9.69 -23.85 -36.95
CA VAL A 153 10.31 -24.54 -38.11
C VAL A 153 11.51 -25.36 -37.63
N SER A 154 12.43 -24.74 -36.88
CA SER A 154 13.64 -25.43 -36.40
C SER A 154 13.33 -26.62 -35.50
N ILE A 155 12.27 -26.57 -34.68
CA ILE A 155 11.79 -27.70 -33.88
C ILE A 155 11.40 -28.90 -34.75
N GLN A 156 10.59 -28.68 -35.81
CA GLN A 156 10.17 -29.78 -36.69
C GLN A 156 11.35 -30.34 -37.50
N VAL A 157 12.21 -29.47 -38.01
CA VAL A 157 13.41 -29.87 -38.76
C VAL A 157 14.36 -30.67 -37.86
N ALA A 158 14.62 -30.23 -36.63
CA ALA A 158 15.48 -30.94 -35.69
C ALA A 158 14.95 -32.33 -35.33
N ASN A 159 13.63 -32.49 -35.21
CA ASN A 159 12.98 -33.80 -34.98
C ASN A 159 13.21 -34.78 -36.14
N LEU A 160 13.32 -34.30 -37.39
CA LEU A 160 13.68 -35.13 -38.53
C LEU A 160 15.18 -35.41 -38.58
N LEU A 161 16.02 -34.36 -38.55
CA LEU A 161 17.47 -34.47 -38.75
C LEU A 161 18.15 -35.33 -37.67
N ARG A 162 17.63 -35.37 -36.44
CA ARG A 162 18.17 -36.23 -35.37
C ARG A 162 18.09 -37.71 -35.68
N LEU A 163 17.10 -38.16 -36.46
CA LEU A 163 16.97 -39.57 -36.87
C LEU A 163 18.13 -40.02 -37.77
N PHE A 164 18.68 -39.07 -38.53
CA PHE A 164 19.81 -39.27 -39.46
C PHE A 164 21.13 -38.72 -38.90
N GLN A 165 21.14 -38.29 -37.62
CA GLN A 165 22.28 -37.70 -36.92
C GLN A 165 22.88 -36.45 -37.58
N ILE A 166 22.12 -35.74 -38.42
CA ILE A 166 22.61 -34.57 -39.15
C ILE A 166 22.61 -33.34 -38.21
N PRO A 167 23.76 -32.67 -37.98
CA PRO A 167 23.81 -31.49 -37.13
C PRO A 167 23.14 -30.27 -37.78
N GLN A 168 22.42 -29.51 -36.97
CA GLN A 168 21.70 -28.30 -37.39
C GLN A 168 22.24 -27.09 -36.63
N ILE A 169 22.51 -25.98 -37.33
CA ILE A 169 22.87 -24.68 -36.72
C ILE A 169 21.84 -23.64 -37.14
N SER A 170 20.98 -23.20 -36.23
CA SER A 170 20.09 -22.07 -36.49
C SER A 170 20.79 -20.72 -36.27
N TYR A 171 20.45 -19.75 -37.11
CA TYR A 171 20.90 -18.36 -37.03
C TYR A 171 19.84 -17.39 -36.46
N ALA A 172 18.64 -17.88 -36.11
CA ALA A 172 17.54 -17.03 -35.64
C ALA A 172 16.48 -17.71 -34.75
N SER A 173 16.57 -19.01 -34.46
CA SER A 173 15.59 -19.71 -33.61
C SER A 173 15.97 -19.64 -32.13
N THR A 174 15.35 -18.72 -31.40
CA THR A 174 15.71 -18.34 -30.03
C THR A 174 14.88 -19.05 -28.94
N SER A 175 13.85 -19.85 -29.27
CA SER A 175 13.03 -20.54 -28.25
C SER A 175 13.87 -21.38 -27.28
N ALA A 176 13.60 -21.24 -25.98
CA ALA A 176 14.31 -21.97 -24.93
C ALA A 176 14.12 -23.50 -25.02
N LYS A 177 13.04 -23.98 -25.65
CA LYS A 177 12.78 -25.42 -25.88
C LYS A 177 13.92 -26.13 -26.60
N LEU A 178 14.64 -25.43 -27.49
CA LEU A 178 15.71 -26.00 -28.33
C LEU A 178 17.04 -26.28 -27.56
N SER A 179 17.17 -25.79 -26.32
CA SER A 179 18.31 -26.07 -25.45
C SER A 179 18.28 -27.49 -24.86
N ASP A 180 17.11 -28.15 -24.83
CA ASP A 180 16.93 -29.50 -24.28
C ASP A 180 17.60 -30.58 -25.14
N LYS A 181 18.79 -31.03 -24.70
CA LYS A 181 19.57 -32.09 -25.38
C LYS A 181 19.10 -33.52 -25.14
N SER A 182 18.04 -33.74 -24.35
CA SER A 182 17.34 -35.02 -24.36
C SER A 182 16.46 -35.18 -25.60
N ARG A 183 16.03 -34.06 -26.20
CA ARG A 183 15.14 -34.01 -27.37
C ARG A 183 15.81 -33.51 -28.65
N TYR A 184 16.72 -32.54 -28.55
CA TYR A 184 17.38 -31.87 -29.66
C TYR A 184 18.90 -32.06 -29.59
N ASP A 185 19.32 -33.32 -29.66
CA ASP A 185 20.69 -33.79 -29.39
C ASP A 185 21.75 -33.36 -30.41
N TYR A 186 21.35 -32.90 -31.59
CA TYR A 186 22.22 -32.38 -32.66
C TYR A 186 21.90 -30.94 -33.10
N PHE A 187 21.14 -30.19 -32.29
CA PHE A 187 20.79 -28.79 -32.57
C PHE A 187 21.73 -27.82 -31.85
N ALA A 188 22.35 -26.89 -32.59
CA ALA A 188 23.06 -25.73 -32.07
C ALA A 188 22.51 -24.43 -32.69
N ARG A 189 22.92 -23.27 -32.18
CA ARG A 189 22.56 -21.97 -32.74
C ARG A 189 23.57 -20.87 -32.41
N THR A 190 23.77 -19.95 -33.35
CA THR A 190 24.64 -18.77 -33.16
C THR A 190 23.98 -17.63 -32.40
N VAL A 191 22.70 -17.79 -32.04
CA VAL A 191 21.90 -16.83 -31.26
C VAL A 191 21.58 -17.41 -29.86
N PRO A 192 21.39 -16.56 -28.84
CA PRO A 192 21.01 -16.99 -27.49
C PRO A 192 19.54 -17.44 -27.36
N PRO A 193 19.19 -18.16 -26.27
CA PRO A 193 17.81 -18.43 -25.88
C PRO A 193 17.04 -17.17 -25.42
N ASP A 194 15.73 -17.17 -25.64
CA ASP A 194 14.77 -16.12 -25.23
C ASP A 194 14.78 -15.83 -23.71
N PHE A 195 15.23 -16.76 -22.87
CA PHE A 195 15.37 -16.51 -21.43
C PHE A 195 16.27 -15.30 -21.11
N TYR A 196 17.35 -15.09 -21.88
CA TYR A 196 18.20 -13.90 -21.71
C TYR A 196 17.48 -12.62 -22.16
N GLN A 197 16.61 -12.70 -23.16
CA GLN A 197 15.80 -11.57 -23.63
C GLN A 197 14.71 -11.21 -22.61
N ALA A 198 14.00 -12.21 -22.10
CA ALA A 198 13.05 -12.09 -21.00
C ALA A 198 13.67 -11.40 -19.77
N LYS A 199 14.86 -11.84 -19.35
CA LYS A 199 15.65 -11.22 -18.27
C LYS A 199 15.98 -9.75 -18.58
N ALA A 200 16.48 -9.46 -19.78
CA ALA A 200 16.81 -8.09 -20.19
C ALA A 200 15.57 -7.16 -20.21
N MET A 201 14.42 -7.66 -20.69
CA MET A 201 13.16 -6.91 -20.69
C MET A 201 12.66 -6.64 -19.26
N ALA A 202 12.72 -7.64 -18.37
CA ALA A 202 12.35 -7.46 -16.95
C ALA A 202 13.29 -6.47 -16.22
N GLU A 203 14.58 -6.42 -16.58
CA GLU A 203 15.52 -5.42 -16.07
C GLU A 203 15.24 -4.00 -16.58
N ILE A 204 14.82 -3.85 -17.84
CA ILE A 204 14.38 -2.54 -18.38
C ILE A 204 13.16 -2.02 -17.62
N LEU A 205 12.15 -2.86 -17.38
CA LEU A 205 10.97 -2.48 -16.60
C LEU A 205 11.34 -2.08 -15.17
N ARG A 206 12.21 -2.87 -14.52
CA ARG A 206 12.70 -2.58 -13.17
C ARG A 206 13.50 -1.27 -13.11
N PHE A 207 14.29 -0.96 -14.12
CA PHE A 207 15.09 0.27 -14.20
C PHE A 207 14.21 1.53 -14.27
N PHE A 208 13.09 1.48 -14.99
CA PHE A 208 12.11 2.58 -15.07
C PHE A 208 11.03 2.56 -13.96
N ASN A 209 11.17 1.69 -12.94
CA ASN A 209 10.19 1.50 -11.86
C ASN A 209 8.76 1.17 -12.34
N TRP A 210 8.63 0.46 -13.46
CA TRP A 210 7.34 -0.02 -13.96
C TRP A 210 6.96 -1.33 -13.26
N THR A 211 5.92 -1.28 -12.43
CA THR A 211 5.47 -2.38 -11.54
C THR A 211 4.17 -3.04 -11.98
N TYR A 212 3.45 -2.45 -12.96
CA TYR A 212 2.20 -2.98 -13.48
C TYR A 212 2.15 -2.82 -15.01
N VAL A 213 2.20 -3.93 -15.74
CA VAL A 213 2.35 -3.97 -17.20
C VAL A 213 1.38 -4.96 -17.83
N SER A 214 1.05 -4.81 -19.11
CA SER A 214 0.31 -5.83 -19.87
C SER A 214 1.24 -6.61 -20.79
N THR A 215 0.91 -7.87 -21.08
CA THR A 215 1.71 -8.72 -21.98
C THR A 215 0.90 -9.13 -23.22
N VAL A 216 1.57 -9.24 -24.37
CA VAL A 216 1.00 -9.81 -25.61
C VAL A 216 1.99 -10.77 -26.27
N ALA A 217 1.55 -11.95 -26.66
CA ALA A 217 2.38 -12.97 -27.29
C ALA A 217 1.75 -13.59 -28.55
N SER A 218 2.60 -13.97 -29.51
CA SER A 218 2.19 -14.77 -30.68
C SER A 218 2.03 -16.25 -30.31
N GLU A 219 0.98 -16.91 -30.81
CA GLU A 219 0.81 -18.37 -30.71
C GLU A 219 2.01 -19.17 -31.29
N GLY A 220 2.47 -20.17 -30.53
CA GLY A 220 3.53 -21.10 -30.89
C GLY A 220 4.84 -20.90 -30.12
N ASP A 221 5.81 -21.77 -30.38
CA ASP A 221 6.99 -21.99 -29.53
C ASP A 221 7.93 -20.80 -29.30
N TYR A 222 7.78 -19.68 -30.03
CA TYR A 222 8.55 -18.45 -29.76
C TYR A 222 7.81 -17.57 -28.75
N GLY A 223 6.64 -17.03 -29.13
CA GLY A 223 5.94 -16.05 -28.32
C GLY A 223 5.49 -16.60 -26.97
N GLU A 224 4.97 -17.82 -26.93
CA GLU A 224 4.50 -18.43 -25.68
C GLU A 224 5.65 -18.70 -24.70
N THR A 225 6.74 -19.36 -25.13
CA THR A 225 7.84 -19.66 -24.19
C THR A 225 8.65 -18.42 -23.82
N GLY A 226 8.74 -17.46 -24.74
CA GLY A 226 9.39 -16.17 -24.49
C GLY A 226 8.62 -15.34 -23.46
N ILE A 227 7.29 -15.24 -23.61
CA ILE A 227 6.49 -14.51 -22.62
C ILE A 227 6.44 -15.26 -21.28
N GLU A 228 6.31 -16.59 -21.25
CA GLU A 228 6.34 -17.38 -20.00
C GLU A 228 7.64 -17.16 -19.20
N ALA A 229 8.80 -17.13 -19.90
CA ALA A 229 10.08 -16.79 -19.29
C ALA A 229 10.12 -15.34 -18.77
N PHE A 230 9.52 -14.39 -19.52
CA PHE A 230 9.39 -13.01 -19.08
C PHE A 230 8.49 -12.87 -17.84
N GLU A 231 7.35 -13.57 -17.77
CA GLU A 231 6.47 -13.52 -16.60
C GLU A 231 7.18 -14.02 -15.34
N GLN A 232 8.03 -15.04 -15.47
CA GLN A 232 8.84 -15.55 -14.37
C GLN A 232 9.87 -14.50 -13.90
N GLU A 233 10.63 -13.90 -14.82
CA GLU A 233 11.61 -12.84 -14.51
C GLU A 233 10.96 -11.55 -13.97
N ALA A 234 9.72 -11.24 -14.38
CA ALA A 234 8.92 -10.14 -13.88
C ALA A 234 8.46 -10.36 -12.43
N ARG A 235 7.94 -11.57 -12.11
CA ARG A 235 7.55 -11.95 -10.74
C ARG A 235 8.74 -11.89 -9.78
N LEU A 236 9.93 -12.32 -10.21
CA LEU A 236 11.17 -12.22 -9.41
C LEU A 236 11.61 -10.78 -9.11
N ARG A 237 11.05 -9.77 -9.79
CA ARG A 237 11.36 -8.33 -9.64
C ARG A 237 10.17 -7.51 -9.08
N ASN A 238 9.14 -8.17 -8.56
CA ASN A 238 7.90 -7.58 -8.07
C ASN A 238 7.17 -6.73 -9.13
N ILE A 239 7.10 -7.24 -10.36
CA ILE A 239 6.34 -6.64 -11.47
C ILE A 239 5.11 -7.52 -11.73
N CYS A 240 3.92 -6.93 -11.64
CA CYS A 240 2.65 -7.60 -11.87
C CYS A 240 2.14 -7.42 -13.30
N ILE A 241 1.37 -8.40 -13.76
CA ILE A 241 0.78 -8.44 -15.10
C ILE A 241 -0.71 -8.10 -15.01
N ALA A 242 -1.14 -7.08 -15.74
CA ALA A 242 -2.49 -6.52 -15.70
C ALA A 242 -3.51 -7.28 -16.56
N THR A 243 -3.07 -7.71 -17.75
CA THR A 243 -3.68 -8.74 -18.59
C THR A 243 -2.59 -9.40 -19.44
N ALA A 244 -2.83 -10.64 -19.84
CA ALA A 244 -1.92 -11.45 -20.64
C ALA A 244 -2.66 -11.97 -21.89
N GLU A 245 -2.43 -11.31 -23.02
CA GLU A 245 -3.14 -11.55 -24.27
C GLU A 245 -2.32 -12.45 -25.22
N LYS A 246 -3.02 -13.26 -26.01
CA LYS A 246 -2.40 -14.08 -27.07
C LYS A 246 -3.06 -13.79 -28.42
N VAL A 247 -2.25 -13.66 -29.47
CA VAL A 247 -2.73 -13.47 -30.85
C VAL A 247 -2.47 -14.73 -31.68
N GLY A 248 -3.51 -15.18 -32.39
CA GLY A 248 -3.59 -16.55 -32.89
C GLY A 248 -3.83 -16.71 -34.38
N ARG A 249 -3.48 -17.89 -34.89
CA ARG A 249 -3.38 -18.20 -36.34
C ARG A 249 -4.72 -18.27 -37.08
N SER A 250 -5.87 -18.12 -36.41
CA SER A 250 -7.18 -18.58 -36.91
C SER A 250 -8.36 -17.60 -36.80
N ASN A 251 -8.17 -16.27 -36.70
CA ASN A 251 -9.20 -15.28 -37.11
C ASN A 251 -8.65 -13.83 -37.25
N ILE A 252 -8.02 -13.56 -38.40
CA ILE A 252 -7.15 -12.40 -38.68
C ILE A 252 -7.79 -11.00 -38.42
N ARG A 253 -9.12 -10.85 -38.44
CA ARG A 253 -9.80 -9.55 -38.25
C ARG A 253 -10.66 -9.40 -37.00
N LYS A 254 -10.69 -10.40 -36.10
CA LYS A 254 -11.39 -10.30 -34.81
C LYS A 254 -10.50 -10.48 -33.58
N SER A 255 -9.22 -10.83 -33.75
CA SER A 255 -8.27 -10.98 -32.64
C SER A 255 -7.57 -9.66 -32.27
N TYR A 256 -6.80 -9.03 -33.18
CA TYR A 256 -5.99 -7.85 -32.87
C TYR A 256 -6.79 -6.66 -32.31
N ASP A 257 -7.90 -6.27 -32.97
CA ASP A 257 -8.78 -5.20 -32.48
C ASP A 257 -9.52 -5.57 -31.16
N SER A 258 -9.49 -6.84 -30.74
CA SER A 258 -9.95 -7.26 -29.40
C SER A 258 -8.85 -7.13 -28.37
N VAL A 259 -7.64 -7.58 -28.66
CA VAL A 259 -6.46 -7.41 -27.79
C VAL A 259 -6.26 -5.94 -27.44
N ILE A 260 -6.34 -5.02 -28.42
CA ILE A 260 -6.25 -3.58 -28.13
C ILE A 260 -7.38 -3.09 -27.21
N ARG A 261 -8.60 -3.64 -27.31
CA ARG A 261 -9.71 -3.30 -26.39
C ARG A 261 -9.50 -3.87 -24.98
N GLU A 262 -8.93 -5.06 -24.82
CA GLU A 262 -8.59 -5.61 -23.50
C GLU A 262 -7.45 -4.81 -22.84
N LEU A 263 -6.42 -4.43 -23.61
CA LEU A 263 -5.36 -3.53 -23.14
C LEU A 263 -5.90 -2.17 -22.69
N LEU A 264 -6.83 -1.58 -23.44
CA LEU A 264 -7.47 -0.30 -23.08
C LEU A 264 -8.37 -0.37 -21.83
N GLN A 265 -8.84 -1.56 -21.43
CA GLN A 265 -9.55 -1.75 -20.15
C GLN A 265 -8.63 -1.68 -18.93
N LYS A 266 -7.31 -1.67 -19.11
CA LYS A 266 -6.31 -1.57 -18.03
C LYS A 266 -5.55 -0.23 -18.11
N PRO A 267 -6.22 0.93 -17.84
CA PRO A 267 -5.61 2.25 -18.05
C PRO A 267 -4.37 2.52 -17.19
N ASN A 268 -4.17 1.78 -16.10
CA ASN A 268 -3.00 1.91 -15.23
C ASN A 268 -1.77 1.13 -15.75
N ALA A 269 -1.98 0.18 -16.68
CA ALA A 269 -0.92 -0.53 -17.38
C ALA A 269 -0.58 0.18 -18.70
N ARG A 270 0.23 1.24 -18.61
CA ARG A 270 0.66 2.05 -19.76
C ARG A 270 1.72 1.36 -20.62
N VAL A 271 2.47 0.45 -20.02
CA VAL A 271 3.54 -0.30 -20.68
C VAL A 271 3.02 -1.67 -21.14
N VAL A 272 3.27 -1.99 -22.41
CA VAL A 272 2.84 -3.25 -23.03
C VAL A 272 4.07 -4.01 -23.56
N VAL A 273 4.28 -5.21 -23.01
CA VAL A 273 5.41 -6.09 -23.32
C VAL A 273 5.02 -7.04 -24.44
N LEU A 274 5.79 -7.05 -25.54
CA LEU A 274 5.50 -7.83 -26.74
C LEU A 274 6.54 -8.94 -26.98
N PHE A 275 6.09 -10.19 -26.93
CA PHE A 275 6.84 -11.38 -27.38
C PHE A 275 6.19 -11.95 -28.65
N MET A 276 6.40 -11.26 -29.76
CA MET A 276 5.62 -11.44 -30.98
C MET A 276 6.47 -11.57 -32.23
N ARG A 277 5.97 -12.31 -33.22
CA ARG A 277 6.54 -12.33 -34.57
C ARG A 277 6.34 -10.97 -35.24
N SER A 278 7.24 -10.59 -36.15
CA SER A 278 7.11 -9.38 -37.00
C SER A 278 5.73 -9.19 -37.60
N ASP A 279 5.18 -10.28 -38.15
CA ASP A 279 3.97 -10.26 -38.95
C ASP A 279 2.76 -9.92 -38.06
N ASP A 280 2.73 -10.52 -36.87
CA ASP A 280 1.71 -10.28 -35.86
C ASP A 280 1.91 -8.91 -35.18
N SER A 281 3.17 -8.48 -34.94
CA SER A 281 3.49 -7.16 -34.39
C SER A 281 3.00 -6.03 -35.30
N ARG A 282 3.18 -6.19 -36.61
CA ARG A 282 2.72 -5.22 -37.61
C ARG A 282 1.20 -5.08 -37.60
N GLU A 283 0.47 -6.19 -37.56
CA GLU A 283 -1.01 -6.17 -37.49
C GLU A 283 -1.53 -5.62 -36.15
N LEU A 284 -0.83 -5.89 -35.03
CA LEU A 284 -1.17 -5.32 -33.72
C LEU A 284 -0.94 -3.80 -33.67
N ILE A 285 0.18 -3.29 -34.18
CA ILE A 285 0.47 -1.85 -34.23
C ILE A 285 -0.49 -1.12 -35.20
N ALA A 286 -0.83 -1.75 -36.33
CA ALA A 286 -1.88 -1.25 -37.20
C ALA A 286 -3.27 -1.24 -36.51
N ALA A 287 -3.58 -2.22 -35.65
CA ALA A 287 -4.81 -2.22 -34.84
C ALA A 287 -4.81 -1.11 -33.78
N ALA A 288 -3.69 -0.90 -33.11
CA ALA A 288 -3.52 0.20 -32.16
C ALA A 288 -3.70 1.57 -32.83
N SER A 289 -3.19 1.76 -34.04
CA SER A 289 -3.41 2.98 -34.84
C SER A 289 -4.87 3.17 -35.26
N ARG A 290 -5.56 2.11 -35.71
CA ARG A 290 -7.02 2.19 -35.98
C ARG A 290 -7.84 2.56 -34.75
N ALA A 291 -7.41 2.12 -33.56
CA ALA A 291 -8.06 2.44 -32.28
C ALA A 291 -7.61 3.79 -31.67
N ASN A 292 -6.65 4.48 -32.28
CA ASN A 292 -5.96 5.66 -31.71
C ASN A 292 -5.45 5.41 -30.27
N ALA A 293 -4.92 4.21 -30.03
CA ALA A 293 -4.43 3.79 -28.72
C ALA A 293 -2.97 4.23 -28.51
N SER A 294 -2.66 4.73 -27.31
CA SER A 294 -1.32 5.19 -26.93
C SER A 294 -0.80 4.35 -25.76
N PHE A 295 0.27 3.61 -26.02
CA PHE A 295 0.97 2.73 -25.09
C PHE A 295 2.48 2.90 -25.25
N THR A 296 3.24 2.56 -24.22
CA THR A 296 4.70 2.43 -24.31
C THR A 296 5.05 0.96 -24.56
N TRP A 297 5.48 0.67 -25.78
CA TRP A 297 5.82 -0.69 -26.20
C TRP A 297 7.20 -1.09 -25.72
N VAL A 298 7.33 -2.30 -25.16
CA VAL A 298 8.61 -2.96 -24.87
C VAL A 298 8.65 -4.28 -25.63
N ALA A 299 9.37 -4.34 -26.76
CA ALA A 299 9.26 -5.45 -27.71
C ALA A 299 10.53 -6.29 -27.86
N SER A 300 10.34 -7.59 -28.12
CA SER A 300 11.40 -8.55 -28.44
C SER A 300 12.04 -8.32 -29.83
N ASP A 301 13.07 -9.11 -30.14
CA ASP A 301 13.80 -9.07 -31.42
C ASP A 301 12.99 -9.60 -32.63
N GLY A 302 11.78 -10.12 -32.41
CA GLY A 302 10.79 -10.31 -33.46
C GLY A 302 10.41 -8.98 -34.12
N TRP A 303 10.40 -7.90 -33.33
CA TRP A 303 10.33 -6.50 -33.78
C TRP A 303 11.74 -5.94 -34.03
N GLY A 304 12.63 -5.91 -33.04
CA GLY A 304 13.98 -5.32 -33.19
C GLY A 304 13.94 -3.89 -33.76
N ALA A 305 14.84 -3.58 -34.71
CA ALA A 305 14.93 -2.25 -35.35
C ALA A 305 14.33 -2.20 -36.78
N GLN A 306 13.29 -3.00 -37.07
CA GLN A 306 12.73 -3.12 -38.43
C GLN A 306 11.71 -2.01 -38.77
N GLU A 307 12.04 -1.11 -39.72
CA GLU A 307 11.11 -0.07 -40.22
C GLU A 307 9.83 -0.66 -40.86
N SER A 308 9.90 -1.88 -41.40
CA SER A 308 8.78 -2.54 -42.09
C SER A 308 7.57 -2.87 -41.19
N ILE A 309 7.77 -2.97 -39.87
CA ILE A 309 6.73 -3.30 -38.88
C ILE A 309 5.89 -2.07 -38.52
N VAL A 310 6.51 -0.90 -38.43
CA VAL A 310 5.88 0.37 -38.03
C VAL A 310 5.31 1.18 -39.20
N LYS A 311 5.59 0.75 -40.43
CA LYS A 311 5.27 1.47 -41.66
C LYS A 311 3.78 1.78 -41.82
N GLY A 312 3.41 3.06 -41.77
CA GLY A 312 2.03 3.57 -41.81
C GLY A 312 1.33 3.62 -40.45
N SER A 313 2.05 3.41 -39.35
CA SER A 313 1.55 3.50 -37.97
C SER A 313 2.65 4.01 -37.00
N GLU A 314 3.60 4.79 -37.52
CA GLU A 314 4.81 5.25 -36.84
C GLU A 314 4.47 6.06 -35.58
N HIS A 315 3.43 6.90 -35.63
CA HIS A 315 2.95 7.72 -34.52
C HIS A 315 2.48 6.92 -33.30
N VAL A 316 2.14 5.63 -33.45
CA VAL A 316 1.78 4.73 -32.33
C VAL A 316 2.98 4.01 -31.75
N ALA A 317 4.02 3.81 -32.57
CA ALA A 317 5.28 3.22 -32.14
C ALA A 317 6.24 4.24 -31.49
N ASP A 318 5.90 5.53 -31.52
CA ASP A 318 6.73 6.61 -30.98
C ASP A 318 7.02 6.44 -29.47
N GLY A 319 8.30 6.48 -29.11
CA GLY A 319 8.79 6.14 -27.78
C GLY A 319 8.85 4.65 -27.45
N ALA A 320 8.62 3.74 -28.41
CA ALA A 320 8.80 2.30 -28.19
C ALA A 320 10.25 1.96 -27.85
N ILE A 321 10.44 1.01 -26.94
CA ILE A 321 11.74 0.41 -26.61
C ILE A 321 11.76 -1.00 -27.21
N THR A 322 12.75 -1.31 -28.03
CA THR A 322 12.88 -2.64 -28.66
C THR A 322 14.25 -3.24 -28.37
N LEU A 323 14.29 -4.55 -28.20
CA LEU A 323 15.53 -5.30 -28.07
C LEU A 323 15.86 -5.94 -29.41
N GLU A 324 17.14 -5.92 -29.77
CA GLU A 324 17.66 -6.68 -30.91
C GLU A 324 18.94 -7.40 -30.50
N LEU A 325 19.21 -8.56 -31.10
CA LEU A 325 20.46 -9.27 -30.88
C LEU A 325 21.67 -8.38 -31.20
N ALA A 326 22.67 -8.38 -30.32
CA ALA A 326 23.87 -7.57 -30.50
C ALA A 326 24.68 -8.07 -31.72
N SER A 327 24.52 -7.36 -32.84
CA SER A 327 25.14 -7.66 -34.12
C SER A 327 25.96 -6.48 -34.66
N GLN A 328 26.74 -6.74 -35.71
CA GLN A 328 27.52 -5.72 -36.43
C GLN A 328 27.30 -5.83 -37.94
N ARG A 329 27.35 -4.69 -38.62
CA ARG A 329 27.17 -4.58 -40.07
C ARG A 329 28.40 -5.09 -40.83
N ILE A 330 28.22 -6.11 -41.68
CA ILE A 330 29.30 -6.72 -42.49
C ILE A 330 29.44 -5.96 -43.82
N ARG A 331 30.42 -5.04 -43.88
CA ARG A 331 30.69 -4.17 -45.05
C ARG A 331 31.13 -4.90 -46.32
N GLN A 332 31.58 -6.15 -46.18
CA GLN A 332 31.94 -7.05 -47.28
C GLN A 332 30.66 -7.58 -47.93
N PHE A 333 29.67 -7.97 -47.12
CA PHE A 333 28.36 -8.39 -47.60
C PHE A 333 27.58 -7.24 -48.22
N ASP A 334 27.62 -6.03 -47.65
CA ASP A 334 27.04 -4.82 -48.27
C ASP A 334 27.48 -4.69 -49.73
N ARG A 335 28.80 -4.69 -49.96
CA ARG A 335 29.40 -4.56 -51.31
C ARG A 335 29.06 -5.75 -52.22
N TYR A 336 29.05 -6.96 -51.66
CA TYR A 336 28.66 -8.16 -52.39
C TYR A 336 27.20 -8.07 -52.87
N PHE A 337 26.25 -7.81 -51.97
CA PHE A 337 24.83 -7.78 -52.28
C PHE A 337 24.46 -6.64 -53.24
N GLN A 338 25.07 -5.46 -53.08
CA GLN A 338 24.92 -4.32 -54.00
C GLN A 338 25.46 -4.58 -55.41
N SER A 339 26.41 -5.52 -55.57
CA SER A 339 26.94 -5.92 -56.89
C SER A 339 26.05 -6.93 -57.64
N LEU A 340 25.01 -7.46 -57.00
CA LEU A 340 24.12 -8.45 -57.60
C LEU A 340 23.09 -7.79 -58.53
N SER A 341 22.89 -8.41 -59.70
CA SER A 341 21.86 -8.04 -60.66
C SER A 341 21.13 -9.29 -61.17
N PRO A 342 19.93 -9.17 -61.75
CA PRO A 342 19.22 -10.30 -62.37
C PRO A 342 19.96 -10.93 -63.56
N TYR A 343 20.99 -10.26 -64.08
CA TYR A 343 21.84 -10.68 -65.19
C TYR A 343 23.17 -11.31 -64.74
N SER A 344 23.61 -11.07 -63.49
CA SER A 344 24.82 -11.69 -62.92
C SER A 344 24.49 -12.84 -61.97
N ASN A 345 23.39 -12.76 -61.23
CA ASN A 345 22.99 -13.79 -60.28
C ASN A 345 22.07 -14.84 -60.93
N HIS A 346 22.67 -15.80 -61.64
CA HIS A 346 21.94 -16.95 -62.19
C HIS A 346 21.81 -18.12 -61.20
N ARG A 347 22.59 -18.14 -60.10
CA ARG A 347 22.57 -19.23 -59.12
C ARG A 347 21.36 -19.21 -58.20
N ASN A 348 20.73 -18.05 -58.01
CA ASN A 348 19.54 -17.90 -57.17
C ASN A 348 18.26 -17.80 -58.04
N PRO A 349 17.39 -18.84 -58.07
CA PRO A 349 16.19 -18.88 -58.91
C PRO A 349 15.05 -17.97 -58.40
N TRP A 350 15.21 -17.32 -57.24
CA TRP A 350 14.27 -16.34 -56.70
C TRP A 350 14.73 -14.89 -56.88
N PHE A 351 15.98 -14.65 -57.29
CA PHE A 351 16.54 -13.29 -57.39
C PHE A 351 15.83 -12.42 -58.44
N ARG A 352 15.30 -13.03 -59.51
CA ARG A 352 14.52 -12.32 -60.55
C ARG A 352 13.18 -11.85 -60.02
N ASP A 353 12.43 -12.75 -59.38
CA ASP A 353 11.14 -12.47 -58.75
C ASP A 353 11.29 -11.40 -57.64
N PHE A 354 12.38 -11.48 -56.86
CA PHE A 354 12.78 -10.48 -55.87
C PHE A 354 12.94 -9.09 -56.52
N TRP A 355 13.68 -9.00 -57.61
CA TRP A 355 13.93 -7.75 -58.33
C TRP A 355 12.64 -7.13 -58.88
N GLU A 356 11.78 -7.94 -59.50
CA GLU A 356 10.47 -7.50 -60.00
C GLU A 356 9.56 -6.99 -58.87
N GLN A 357 9.60 -7.64 -57.69
CA GLN A 357 8.86 -7.21 -56.50
C GLN A 357 9.41 -5.91 -55.90
N LYS A 358 10.73 -5.78 -55.78
CA LYS A 358 11.38 -4.61 -55.18
C LYS A 358 11.18 -3.35 -56.01
N PHE A 359 11.42 -3.42 -57.32
CA PHE A 359 11.36 -2.26 -58.22
C PHE A 359 9.99 -2.05 -58.89
N GLN A 360 9.02 -2.93 -58.64
CA GLN A 360 7.66 -2.89 -59.21
C GLN A 360 7.70 -2.74 -60.74
N CYS A 361 8.41 -3.67 -61.37
CA CYS A 361 8.65 -3.74 -62.81
C CYS A 361 8.63 -5.20 -63.28
N SER A 362 8.80 -5.46 -64.57
CA SER A 362 9.02 -6.83 -65.09
C SER A 362 10.26 -6.94 -65.97
N LEU A 363 10.98 -8.04 -65.78
CA LEU A 363 12.17 -8.48 -66.50
C LEU A 363 11.83 -9.33 -67.73
N GLN A 364 10.57 -9.73 -67.90
CA GLN A 364 10.07 -10.41 -69.10
C GLN A 364 8.84 -9.65 -69.64
N ASN A 365 8.79 -9.38 -70.95
CA ASN A 365 7.63 -8.74 -71.61
C ASN A 365 6.38 -9.67 -71.70
N LYS A 366 6.17 -10.58 -70.74
CA LYS A 366 5.08 -11.56 -70.72
C LYS A 366 3.84 -11.12 -69.93
N HIS A 367 3.93 -10.05 -69.12
CA HIS A 367 2.81 -9.55 -68.31
C HIS A 367 2.36 -8.15 -68.76
N ASN A 368 1.21 -8.08 -69.44
CA ASN A 368 0.63 -6.88 -70.07
C ASN A 368 0.24 -5.72 -69.12
N HIS A 369 0.65 -5.74 -67.85
CA HIS A 369 0.22 -4.78 -66.81
C HIS A 369 1.36 -4.21 -65.94
N ARG A 370 2.64 -4.49 -66.23
CA ARG A 370 3.78 -3.89 -65.51
C ARG A 370 4.78 -3.26 -66.46
N ARG A 371 5.36 -2.13 -66.05
CA ARG A 371 6.44 -1.44 -66.78
C ARG A 371 7.67 -2.36 -66.90
N PRO A 372 8.41 -2.34 -68.02
CA PRO A 372 9.69 -3.04 -68.11
C PRO A 372 10.68 -2.47 -67.09
N CYS A 373 11.53 -3.32 -66.52
CA CYS A 373 12.61 -2.87 -65.63
C CYS A 373 13.67 -2.10 -66.43
N ASP A 374 14.07 -0.94 -65.94
CA ASP A 374 15.24 -0.21 -66.48
C ASP A 374 16.53 -0.98 -66.15
N LYS A 375 17.46 -1.01 -67.11
CA LYS A 375 18.78 -1.64 -66.98
C LYS A 375 19.70 -0.90 -66.02
N HIS A 376 19.41 0.37 -65.72
CA HIS A 376 20.17 1.19 -64.77
C HIS A 376 19.70 1.04 -63.32
N LEU A 377 18.68 0.21 -63.04
CA LEU A 377 18.30 -0.11 -61.67
C LEU A 377 19.45 -0.84 -60.95
N ALA A 378 19.74 -0.40 -59.73
CA ALA A 378 20.78 -0.96 -58.88
C ALA A 378 20.30 -1.05 -57.43
N ILE A 379 20.91 -1.95 -56.66
CA ILE A 379 20.73 -1.99 -55.20
C ILE A 379 21.79 -1.04 -54.61
N ASP A 380 21.35 -0.01 -53.91
CA ASP A 380 22.21 1.06 -53.40
C ASP A 380 21.90 1.40 -51.93
N SER A 381 22.63 2.35 -51.35
CA SER A 381 22.42 2.77 -49.95
C SER A 381 21.11 3.52 -49.68
N SER A 382 20.33 3.88 -50.70
CA SER A 382 19.01 4.51 -50.55
C SER A 382 17.87 3.49 -50.49
N ASN A 383 18.08 2.32 -51.11
CA ASN A 383 17.06 1.27 -51.23
C ASN A 383 17.42 -0.05 -50.53
N TYR A 384 18.57 -0.17 -49.89
CA TYR A 384 18.99 -1.37 -49.15
C TYR A 384 19.61 -1.05 -47.78
N GLU A 385 19.09 -1.77 -46.79
CA GLU A 385 19.63 -1.86 -45.44
C GLU A 385 19.95 -3.34 -45.13
N GLN A 386 21.08 -3.59 -44.46
CA GLN A 386 21.50 -4.94 -44.13
C GLN A 386 20.70 -5.46 -42.94
N GLU A 387 20.07 -6.62 -43.07
CA GLU A 387 19.33 -7.26 -41.99
C GLU A 387 20.26 -7.65 -40.81
N SER A 388 19.83 -7.38 -39.58
CA SER A 388 20.68 -7.48 -38.38
C SER A 388 21.18 -8.89 -38.08
N LYS A 389 20.47 -9.93 -38.53
CA LYS A 389 20.86 -11.34 -38.30
C LYS A 389 21.78 -11.93 -39.37
N ILE A 390 22.18 -11.16 -40.39
CA ILE A 390 23.16 -11.59 -41.42
C ILE A 390 24.48 -12.05 -40.79
N MET A 391 24.96 -11.37 -39.74
CA MET A 391 26.14 -11.78 -38.99
C MET A 391 26.01 -13.20 -38.39
N PHE A 392 24.83 -13.57 -37.88
CA PHE A 392 24.59 -14.89 -37.28
C PHE A 392 24.50 -16.00 -38.34
N VAL A 393 24.05 -15.69 -39.56
CA VAL A 393 24.09 -16.61 -40.71
C VAL A 393 25.54 -16.90 -41.11
N VAL A 394 26.36 -15.86 -41.32
CA VAL A 394 27.78 -16.00 -41.67
C VAL A 394 28.51 -16.77 -40.58
N ASN A 395 28.30 -16.43 -39.30
CA ASN A 395 28.90 -17.15 -38.17
C ASN A 395 28.47 -18.62 -38.11
N ALA A 396 27.25 -18.98 -38.52
CA ALA A 396 26.79 -20.37 -38.53
C ALA A 396 27.48 -21.21 -39.62
N VAL A 397 27.70 -20.63 -40.81
CA VAL A 397 28.45 -21.29 -41.89
C VAL A 397 29.92 -21.46 -41.49
N TYR A 398 30.56 -20.42 -40.96
CA TYR A 398 31.94 -20.51 -40.48
C TYR A 398 32.09 -21.46 -39.29
N ALA A 399 31.11 -21.54 -38.38
CA ALA A 399 31.10 -22.52 -37.29
C ALA A 399 31.13 -23.96 -37.82
N MET A 400 30.30 -24.27 -38.82
CA MET A 400 30.31 -25.58 -39.48
C MET A 400 31.65 -25.84 -40.20
N ALA A 401 32.18 -24.86 -40.94
CA ALA A 401 33.44 -24.99 -41.65
C ALA A 401 34.64 -25.19 -40.70
N HIS A 402 34.69 -24.49 -39.56
CA HIS A 402 35.71 -24.71 -38.52
C HIS A 402 35.58 -26.09 -37.85
N ALA A 403 34.36 -26.58 -37.62
CA ALA A 403 34.14 -27.93 -37.09
C ALA A 403 34.61 -29.00 -38.08
N LEU A 404 34.22 -28.89 -39.35
CA LEU A 404 34.66 -29.77 -40.44
C LEU A 404 36.18 -29.72 -40.65
N HIS A 405 36.79 -28.53 -40.57
CA HIS A 405 38.25 -28.39 -40.67
C HIS A 405 38.98 -29.09 -39.54
N LYS A 406 38.51 -28.90 -38.29
CA LYS A 406 39.09 -29.57 -37.12
C LYS A 406 38.95 -31.09 -37.24
N MET A 407 37.79 -31.57 -37.69
CA MET A 407 37.55 -32.99 -38.00
C MET A 407 38.49 -33.50 -39.09
N GLN A 408 38.69 -32.75 -40.18
CA GLN A 408 39.63 -33.09 -41.25
C GLN A 408 41.06 -33.18 -40.75
N ARG A 409 41.55 -32.20 -40.00
CA ARG A 409 42.91 -32.23 -39.44
C ARG A 409 43.12 -33.37 -38.45
N THR A 410 42.08 -33.82 -37.75
CA THR A 410 42.15 -34.96 -36.83
C THR A 410 42.06 -36.31 -37.53
N LEU A 411 41.20 -36.47 -38.55
CA LEU A 411 40.95 -37.76 -39.22
C LEU A 411 41.82 -37.99 -40.45
N CYS A 412 42.24 -36.93 -41.13
CA CYS A 412 43.01 -36.96 -42.38
C CYS A 412 44.35 -36.20 -42.25
N PRO A 413 45.22 -36.49 -41.25
CA PRO A 413 46.39 -35.66 -40.94
C PRO A 413 47.41 -35.55 -42.10
N ASN A 414 47.47 -36.56 -42.97
CA ASN A 414 48.45 -36.66 -44.07
C ASN A 414 47.97 -36.06 -45.40
N THR A 415 46.80 -35.41 -45.45
CA THR A 415 46.24 -34.86 -46.70
C THR A 415 45.48 -33.56 -46.47
N THR A 416 45.39 -32.74 -47.52
CA THR A 416 44.53 -31.57 -47.61
C THR A 416 43.17 -31.88 -48.25
N LYS A 417 43.00 -33.06 -48.86
CA LYS A 417 41.70 -33.51 -49.39
C LYS A 417 40.89 -34.24 -48.31
N LEU A 418 39.67 -34.66 -48.66
CA LEU A 418 38.96 -35.65 -47.86
C LEU A 418 39.64 -37.02 -47.95
N CYS A 419 39.66 -37.75 -46.85
CA CYS A 419 40.04 -39.17 -46.80
C CYS A 419 38.79 -40.03 -46.57
N ASP A 420 38.88 -41.35 -46.78
CA ASP A 420 37.71 -42.25 -46.68
C ASP A 420 37.00 -42.18 -45.31
N ALA A 421 37.73 -41.90 -44.23
CA ALA A 421 37.18 -41.69 -42.89
C ALA A 421 36.26 -40.44 -42.75
N MET A 422 36.20 -39.57 -43.77
CA MET A 422 35.24 -38.46 -43.87
C MET A 422 34.24 -38.62 -45.03
N ARG A 423 34.37 -39.66 -45.86
CA ARG A 423 33.44 -39.91 -46.98
C ARG A 423 32.04 -40.31 -46.51
N ILE A 424 31.94 -40.83 -45.29
CA ILE A 424 30.70 -40.99 -44.54
C ILE A 424 30.90 -40.24 -43.22
N LEU A 425 30.23 -39.11 -43.03
CA LEU A 425 30.37 -38.32 -41.81
C LEU A 425 29.55 -38.93 -40.66
N ASP A 426 30.22 -39.25 -39.56
CA ASP A 426 29.59 -39.46 -38.26
C ASP A 426 29.13 -38.09 -37.72
N GLY A 427 27.87 -37.76 -37.95
CA GLY A 427 27.27 -36.50 -37.53
C GLY A 427 27.20 -36.32 -36.01
N LYS A 428 27.14 -37.42 -35.25
CA LYS A 428 27.21 -37.40 -33.77
C LYS A 428 28.60 -36.99 -33.29
N LYS A 429 29.65 -37.50 -33.93
CA LYS A 429 31.04 -37.09 -33.67
C LYS A 429 31.29 -35.65 -34.14
N LEU A 430 30.82 -35.28 -35.34
CA LEU A 430 30.88 -33.91 -35.85
C LEU A 430 30.27 -32.91 -34.84
N TYR A 431 29.08 -33.21 -34.32
CA TYR A 431 28.41 -32.36 -33.34
C TYR A 431 29.15 -32.30 -31.99
N LYS A 432 29.38 -33.45 -31.33
CA LYS A 432 29.86 -33.49 -29.93
C LYS A 432 31.36 -33.19 -29.79
N ASP A 433 32.20 -33.62 -30.73
CA ASP A 433 33.64 -33.51 -30.60
C ASP A 433 34.25 -32.32 -31.32
N TYR A 434 33.57 -31.78 -32.32
CA TYR A 434 34.09 -30.67 -33.12
C TYR A 434 33.21 -29.43 -32.99
N LEU A 435 31.91 -29.52 -33.28
CA LEU A 435 31.02 -28.35 -33.34
C LEU A 435 30.81 -27.67 -32.00
N LEU A 436 30.49 -28.40 -30.93
CA LEU A 436 30.36 -27.83 -29.58
C LEU A 436 31.70 -27.34 -29.00
N LYS A 437 32.84 -27.69 -29.62
CA LYS A 437 34.20 -27.37 -29.17
C LYS A 437 34.91 -26.39 -30.14
N ILE A 438 34.15 -25.61 -30.90
CA ILE A 438 34.68 -24.49 -31.70
C ILE A 438 34.92 -23.26 -30.83
N ASN A 439 35.94 -22.51 -31.19
CA ASN A 439 36.26 -21.19 -30.64
C ASN A 439 37.04 -20.44 -31.72
N PHE A 440 36.42 -19.42 -32.34
CA PHE A 440 37.05 -18.66 -33.41
C PHE A 440 36.61 -17.18 -33.36
N THR A 441 37.42 -16.30 -33.94
CA THR A 441 37.07 -14.89 -34.11
C THR A 441 36.08 -14.73 -35.26
N ALA A 442 34.94 -14.06 -35.03
CA ALA A 442 33.94 -13.80 -36.05
C ALA A 442 34.58 -13.16 -37.29
N PRO A 443 34.37 -13.72 -38.49
CA PRO A 443 34.95 -13.19 -39.71
C PRO A 443 34.39 -11.79 -39.99
N PHE A 444 35.20 -10.97 -40.68
CA PHE A 444 34.86 -9.61 -41.10
C PHE A 444 34.55 -8.59 -39.97
N ASN A 445 34.66 -8.98 -38.69
CA ASN A 445 34.51 -8.06 -37.56
C ASN A 445 35.73 -7.10 -37.51
N PRO A 446 35.54 -5.76 -37.54
CA PRO A 446 36.63 -4.79 -37.45
C PRO A 446 37.31 -4.78 -36.07
N ASN A 447 36.56 -5.12 -35.01
CA ASN A 447 37.00 -5.06 -33.62
C ASN A 447 37.33 -6.46 -33.09
N LYS A 448 38.62 -6.83 -33.15
CA LYS A 448 39.15 -8.14 -32.65
C LYS A 448 39.21 -8.25 -31.11
N GLY A 449 38.20 -7.73 -30.41
CA GLY A 449 38.07 -7.85 -28.96
C GLY A 449 37.42 -9.18 -28.54
N ALA A 450 37.32 -9.43 -27.24
CA ALA A 450 36.63 -10.61 -26.69
C ALA A 450 35.18 -10.74 -27.20
N ASP A 451 34.53 -9.62 -27.54
CA ASP A 451 33.17 -9.61 -28.04
C ASP A 451 32.99 -10.19 -29.45
N SER A 452 34.08 -10.34 -30.19
CA SER A 452 34.09 -10.95 -31.52
C SER A 452 34.17 -12.49 -31.50
N ILE A 453 34.30 -13.13 -30.34
CA ILE A 453 34.48 -14.59 -30.25
C ILE A 453 33.16 -15.33 -30.51
N VAL A 454 33.17 -16.27 -31.45
CA VAL A 454 32.08 -17.23 -31.68
C VAL A 454 32.42 -18.56 -31.00
N LYS A 455 31.56 -18.97 -30.08
CA LYS A 455 31.60 -20.23 -29.35
C LYS A 455 30.16 -20.65 -28.99
N PHE A 456 29.96 -21.92 -28.70
CA PHE A 456 28.72 -22.42 -28.10
C PHE A 456 28.93 -22.78 -26.63
N ASP A 457 27.87 -22.80 -25.84
CA ASP A 457 27.86 -23.37 -24.50
C ASP A 457 27.65 -24.91 -24.51
N THR A 458 27.49 -25.51 -23.33
CA THR A 458 27.20 -26.96 -23.20
C THR A 458 25.87 -27.39 -23.81
N PHE A 459 24.95 -26.44 -24.05
CA PHE A 459 23.65 -26.63 -24.68
C PHE A 459 23.64 -26.16 -26.15
N GLY A 460 24.81 -25.95 -26.77
CA GLY A 460 24.88 -25.55 -28.18
C GLY A 460 24.35 -24.14 -28.47
N ASP A 461 24.20 -23.31 -27.44
CA ASP A 461 23.60 -21.98 -27.53
C ASP A 461 24.65 -20.87 -27.68
N GLY A 462 24.27 -19.80 -28.36
CA GLY A 462 25.08 -18.58 -28.51
C GLY A 462 25.04 -17.68 -27.26
N MET A 463 25.99 -16.75 -27.18
CA MET A 463 26.10 -15.83 -26.01
C MET A 463 24.95 -14.80 -25.98
N GLY A 464 24.36 -14.60 -24.79
CA GLY A 464 23.26 -13.66 -24.54
C GLY A 464 23.70 -12.21 -24.53
N ARG A 465 23.48 -11.49 -25.65
CA ARG A 465 23.77 -10.05 -25.77
C ARG A 465 22.75 -9.35 -26.66
N TYR A 466 22.29 -8.18 -26.22
CA TYR A 466 21.28 -7.38 -26.93
C TYR A 466 21.71 -5.91 -27.03
N ASN A 467 21.31 -5.26 -28.12
CA ASN A 467 21.23 -3.81 -28.24
C ASN A 467 19.81 -3.38 -27.82
N VAL A 468 19.71 -2.24 -27.14
CA VAL A 468 18.43 -1.60 -26.79
C VAL A 468 18.24 -0.40 -27.70
N PHE A 469 17.11 -0.34 -28.40
CA PHE A 469 16.73 0.73 -29.30
C PHE A 469 15.52 1.49 -28.78
N ASN A 470 15.44 2.78 -29.09
CA ASN A 470 14.25 3.61 -28.92
C ASN A 470 13.81 4.11 -30.30
N PHE A 471 12.51 4.00 -30.60
CA PHE A 471 11.93 4.52 -31.83
C PHE A 471 11.45 5.95 -31.62
N GLN A 472 11.99 6.90 -32.37
CA GLN A 472 11.76 8.32 -32.13
C GLN A 472 11.75 9.14 -33.42
N TYR A 473 11.08 10.30 -33.35
CA TYR A 473 11.03 11.28 -34.44
C TYR A 473 12.23 12.24 -34.38
N MET A 474 13.14 12.12 -35.35
CA MET A 474 14.32 13.00 -35.47
C MET A 474 14.43 13.63 -36.86
N GLY A 475 14.65 14.95 -36.92
CA GLY A 475 14.98 15.64 -38.16
C GLY A 475 13.94 15.53 -39.29
N GLY A 476 12.67 15.26 -38.95
CA GLY A 476 11.58 15.09 -39.92
C GLY A 476 11.23 13.63 -40.26
N LYS A 477 12.00 12.64 -39.79
CA LYS A 477 11.76 11.21 -40.02
C LYS A 477 11.72 10.44 -38.69
N TYR A 478 10.89 9.41 -38.60
CA TYR A 478 11.03 8.39 -37.55
C TYR A 478 12.22 7.48 -37.82
N SER A 479 12.94 7.08 -36.76
CA SER A 479 14.09 6.16 -36.84
C SER A 479 14.34 5.45 -35.51
N TYR A 480 15.03 4.31 -35.56
CA TYR A 480 15.54 3.62 -34.36
C TYR A 480 16.91 4.19 -33.98
N LEU A 481 17.05 4.72 -32.76
CA LEU A 481 18.34 5.05 -32.17
C LEU A 481 18.74 3.96 -31.16
N LYS A 482 20.01 3.54 -31.18
CA LYS A 482 20.55 2.68 -30.12
C LYS A 482 20.76 3.53 -28.86
N VAL A 483 20.01 3.24 -27.81
CA VAL A 483 20.02 3.93 -26.50
C VAL A 483 20.69 3.12 -25.40
N GLY A 484 21.02 1.85 -25.65
CA GLY A 484 21.63 1.00 -24.65
C GLY A 484 22.10 -0.36 -25.17
N HIS A 485 22.57 -1.18 -24.24
CA HIS A 485 22.94 -2.57 -24.48
C HIS A 485 22.72 -3.41 -23.22
N TRP A 486 22.60 -4.71 -23.41
CA TRP A 486 22.49 -5.69 -22.34
C TRP A 486 23.49 -6.82 -22.58
N ALA A 487 24.32 -7.11 -21.59
CA ALA A 487 25.26 -8.22 -21.59
C ALA A 487 25.47 -8.68 -20.13
N GLU A 488 24.61 -9.59 -19.68
CA GLU A 488 24.42 -10.01 -18.27
C GLU A 488 23.86 -8.92 -17.34
N THR A 489 24.23 -7.66 -17.56
CA THR A 489 23.70 -6.45 -16.93
C THR A 489 23.17 -5.46 -17.98
N LEU A 490 22.20 -4.63 -17.57
CA LEU A 490 21.62 -3.57 -18.39
C LEU A 490 22.44 -2.27 -18.30
N SER A 491 22.70 -1.64 -19.45
CA SER A 491 23.29 -0.30 -19.54
C SER A 491 22.51 0.53 -20.57
N VAL A 492 21.87 1.60 -20.12
CA VAL A 492 20.98 2.47 -20.91
C VAL A 492 21.31 3.93 -20.64
N ASP A 493 21.38 4.72 -21.71
CA ASP A 493 21.49 6.17 -21.68
C ASP A 493 20.08 6.78 -21.68
N VAL A 494 19.66 7.29 -20.52
CA VAL A 494 18.29 7.80 -20.29
C VAL A 494 18.04 9.10 -21.04
N ASP A 495 19.06 9.95 -21.19
CA ASP A 495 18.95 11.25 -21.87
C ASP A 495 18.77 11.08 -23.39
N SER A 496 19.16 9.92 -23.93
CA SER A 496 18.98 9.54 -25.34
C SER A 496 17.59 8.98 -25.69
N ILE A 497 16.72 8.73 -24.69
CA ILE A 497 15.40 8.12 -24.87
C ILE A 497 14.32 9.20 -25.04
N HIS A 498 13.59 9.13 -26.16
CA HIS A 498 12.39 9.91 -26.36
C HIS A 498 11.16 9.24 -25.72
N TRP A 499 10.31 10.06 -25.12
CA TRP A 499 9.02 9.67 -24.56
C TRP A 499 7.92 10.51 -25.20
N SER A 500 6.87 9.88 -25.73
CA SER A 500 5.75 10.54 -26.43
C SER A 500 5.04 11.66 -25.63
N ARG A 501 5.19 11.68 -24.28
CA ARG A 501 4.66 12.73 -23.38
C ARG A 501 5.72 13.62 -22.73
N ASN A 502 6.98 13.60 -23.22
CA ASN A 502 8.14 14.28 -22.64
C ASN A 502 8.46 13.92 -21.17
N SER A 503 7.90 12.83 -20.65
CA SER A 503 8.19 12.28 -19.33
C SER A 503 8.12 10.76 -19.37
N ILE A 504 8.88 10.09 -18.48
CA ILE A 504 8.76 8.64 -18.28
C ILE A 504 7.30 8.34 -17.86
N PRO A 505 6.60 7.41 -18.53
CA PRO A 505 5.23 7.05 -18.17
C PRO A 505 5.21 6.33 -16.82
N THR A 506 4.21 6.60 -15.98
CA THR A 506 3.95 5.79 -14.78
C THR A 506 3.10 4.58 -15.17
N SER A 507 3.50 3.39 -14.71
CA SER A 507 2.82 2.11 -14.99
C SER A 507 2.82 1.28 -13.70
N GLN A 508 1.86 1.58 -12.83
CA GLN A 508 1.70 1.05 -11.47
C GLN A 508 0.21 0.77 -11.22
N CYS A 509 -0.14 -0.24 -10.43
CA CYS A 509 -1.54 -0.65 -10.26
C CYS A 509 -2.34 0.38 -9.44
N SER A 510 -1.74 0.80 -8.32
CA SER A 510 -2.30 1.76 -7.37
C SER A 510 -1.32 2.91 -7.17
N ASP A 511 -1.84 4.10 -6.92
CA ASP A 511 -1.01 5.27 -6.61
C ASP A 511 -0.52 5.23 -5.15
N PRO A 512 0.56 5.96 -4.80
CA PRO A 512 1.00 6.10 -3.42
C PRO A 512 -0.10 6.71 -2.54
N CYS A 513 -0.35 6.09 -1.39
CA CYS A 513 -1.35 6.57 -0.43
C CYS A 513 -0.95 7.90 0.21
N ALA A 514 -1.93 8.66 0.68
CA ALA A 514 -1.67 9.89 1.44
C ALA A 514 -1.03 9.58 2.81
N PRO A 515 -0.35 10.53 3.47
CA PRO A 515 0.31 10.28 4.76
C PRO A 515 -0.59 9.81 5.92
N ASN A 516 -1.92 9.97 5.82
CA ASN A 516 -2.90 9.46 6.79
C ASN A 516 -3.62 8.19 6.30
N GLU A 517 -3.09 7.51 5.29
CA GLU A 517 -3.72 6.33 4.69
C GLU A 517 -2.75 5.15 4.68
N MET A 518 -3.19 4.01 5.23
CA MET A 518 -2.44 2.75 5.13
C MET A 518 -2.77 2.02 3.82
N LYS A 519 -1.79 1.29 3.29
CA LYS A 519 -1.92 0.36 2.17
C LYS A 519 -2.59 -0.92 2.64
N ASN A 520 -3.73 -1.27 2.07
CA ASN A 520 -4.38 -2.56 2.26
C ASN A 520 -4.23 -3.42 1.00
N MET A 521 -3.43 -4.51 1.09
CA MET A 521 -3.27 -5.49 0.02
C MET A 521 -4.45 -6.48 0.01
N GLN A 522 -5.07 -6.70 -1.14
CA GLN A 522 -6.12 -7.73 -1.26
C GLN A 522 -5.52 -9.14 -1.26
N PRO A 523 -6.24 -10.18 -0.78
CA PRO A 523 -5.71 -11.54 -0.72
C PRO A 523 -5.34 -12.10 -2.10
N GLY A 524 -4.03 -12.20 -2.36
CA GLY A 524 -3.47 -12.69 -3.62
C GLY A 524 -2.89 -11.60 -4.53
N ASP A 525 -3.14 -10.33 -4.25
CA ASP A 525 -2.53 -9.20 -4.97
C ASP A 525 -1.18 -8.82 -4.35
N VAL A 526 -0.17 -8.59 -5.20
CA VAL A 526 1.21 -8.26 -4.78
C VAL A 526 1.58 -6.80 -5.09
N CYS A 527 1.00 -6.21 -6.14
CA CYS A 527 1.33 -4.85 -6.59
C CYS A 527 0.14 -3.88 -6.54
N CYS A 528 -1.04 -4.33 -6.11
CA CYS A 528 -2.27 -3.55 -6.05
C CYS A 528 -2.72 -3.42 -4.59
N TRP A 529 -2.80 -2.19 -4.10
CA TRP A 529 -3.30 -1.86 -2.75
C TRP A 529 -4.45 -0.87 -2.83
N ILE A 530 -5.29 -0.86 -1.80
CA ILE A 530 -6.30 0.17 -1.58
C ILE A 530 -5.81 1.04 -0.42
N CYS A 531 -5.85 2.35 -0.58
CA CYS A 531 -5.53 3.30 0.49
C CYS A 531 -6.73 3.43 1.42
N ILE A 532 -6.53 3.19 2.72
CA ILE A 532 -7.58 3.28 3.75
C ILE A 532 -7.14 4.32 4.78
N PRO A 533 -7.95 5.36 5.06
CA PRO A 533 -7.59 6.37 6.05
C PRO A 533 -7.54 5.77 7.47
N CYS A 534 -6.53 6.17 8.24
CA CYS A 534 -6.47 5.92 9.68
C CYS A 534 -7.53 6.75 10.42
N GLU A 535 -8.01 6.26 11.57
CA GLU A 535 -8.94 7.01 12.42
C GLU A 535 -8.27 8.24 13.07
N PRO A 536 -9.01 9.31 13.44
CA PRO A 536 -8.40 10.57 13.92
C PRO A 536 -7.57 10.50 15.21
N TYR A 537 -7.65 9.38 15.94
CA TYR A 537 -6.90 9.09 17.17
C TYR A 537 -5.76 8.06 16.94
N GLU A 538 -5.55 7.65 15.69
CA GLU A 538 -4.52 6.71 15.27
C GLU A 538 -3.37 7.43 14.55
N TYR A 539 -2.22 6.78 14.47
CA TYR A 539 -1.06 7.24 13.71
C TYR A 539 -0.55 6.11 12.81
N LEU A 540 0.18 6.45 11.74
CA LEU A 540 0.68 5.47 10.77
C LEU A 540 2.02 4.90 11.26
N ALA A 541 2.00 3.70 11.83
CA ALA A 541 3.20 3.09 12.42
C ALA A 541 4.11 2.41 11.38
N ASP A 542 3.50 1.89 10.31
CA ASP A 542 4.16 1.38 9.10
C ASP A 542 3.19 1.58 7.92
N GLU A 543 3.65 1.47 6.67
CA GLU A 543 2.84 1.71 5.47
C GLU A 543 1.56 0.86 5.39
N PHE A 544 1.46 -0.21 6.18
CA PHE A 544 0.36 -1.18 6.19
C PHE A 544 -0.45 -1.19 7.51
N THR A 545 -0.16 -0.32 8.50
CA THR A 545 -0.80 -0.42 9.83
C THR A 545 -0.95 0.93 10.54
N CYS A 546 -2.20 1.31 10.81
CA CYS A 546 -2.57 2.35 11.75
C CYS A 546 -2.51 1.81 13.20
N MET A 547 -2.09 2.63 14.17
CA MET A 547 -2.04 2.29 15.60
C MET A 547 -2.75 3.34 16.47
N ASP A 548 -3.59 2.90 17.41
CA ASP A 548 -4.27 3.77 18.39
C ASP A 548 -3.28 4.36 19.41
N CYS A 549 -3.28 5.70 19.55
CA CYS A 549 -2.52 6.41 20.59
C CYS A 549 -2.96 6.10 22.03
N GLY A 550 -4.16 5.55 22.22
CA GLY A 550 -4.71 5.20 23.52
C GLY A 550 -5.39 6.36 24.26
N LEU A 551 -5.84 6.07 25.48
CA LEU A 551 -6.69 7.00 26.24
C LEU A 551 -5.89 8.15 26.86
N GLY A 552 -6.17 9.37 26.39
CA GLY A 552 -5.57 10.61 26.89
C GLY A 552 -4.34 11.07 26.12
N GLN A 553 -4.04 10.42 24.99
CA GLN A 553 -3.03 10.86 24.02
C GLN A 553 -3.69 11.08 22.66
N TRP A 554 -3.01 11.83 21.78
CA TRP A 554 -3.49 12.16 20.44
C TRP A 554 -2.35 12.09 19.42
N PRO A 555 -2.60 11.69 18.16
CA PRO A 555 -1.56 11.65 17.13
C PRO A 555 -0.99 13.04 16.82
N THR A 556 0.31 13.06 16.57
CA THR A 556 1.08 14.23 16.12
C THR A 556 0.69 14.65 14.70
N ALA A 557 0.96 15.91 14.33
CA ALA A 557 0.58 16.46 13.03
C ALA A 557 1.29 15.80 11.82
N ASP A 558 2.44 15.18 12.07
CA ASP A 558 3.22 14.36 11.15
C ASP A 558 2.87 12.86 11.22
N LEU A 559 1.89 12.47 12.06
CA LEU A 559 1.35 11.12 12.20
C LEU A 559 2.42 10.03 12.52
N SER A 560 3.54 10.44 13.12
CA SER A 560 4.68 9.57 13.45
C SER A 560 4.62 9.00 14.87
N GLY A 561 3.76 9.55 15.73
CA GLY A 561 3.58 9.15 17.12
C GLY A 561 2.54 10.00 17.84
N CYS A 562 2.54 9.95 19.17
CA CYS A 562 1.46 10.48 20.02
C CYS A 562 1.96 11.50 21.06
N PHE A 563 1.11 12.45 21.44
CA PHE A 563 1.37 13.42 22.51
C PHE A 563 0.28 13.40 23.60
N ASP A 564 0.64 13.75 24.84
CA ASP A 564 -0.32 13.83 25.96
C ASP A 564 -1.30 15.01 25.78
N LEU A 565 -2.60 14.73 25.90
CA LEU A 565 -3.63 15.77 25.83
C LEU A 565 -3.63 16.68 27.07
N PRO A 566 -3.98 17.98 26.92
CA PRO A 566 -3.97 18.93 28.03
C PRO A 566 -5.03 18.59 29.09
N GLU A 567 -4.64 18.73 30.36
CA GLU A 567 -5.51 18.46 31.51
C GLU A 567 -6.58 19.55 31.69
N ASP A 568 -7.85 19.17 31.62
CA ASP A 568 -9.00 20.02 31.92
C ASP A 568 -9.37 19.97 33.42
N TYR A 569 -9.56 21.15 34.01
CA TYR A 569 -9.91 21.36 35.42
C TYR A 569 -10.49 22.77 35.59
N ILE A 570 -11.25 23.02 36.66
CA ILE A 570 -11.82 24.35 36.94
C ILE A 570 -10.68 25.36 37.12
N ARG A 571 -10.64 26.38 36.27
CA ARG A 571 -9.68 27.49 36.36
C ARG A 571 -10.30 28.62 37.18
N TRP A 572 -9.47 29.40 37.86
CA TRP A 572 -9.91 30.56 38.64
C TRP A 572 -10.64 31.65 37.83
N GLN A 573 -10.48 31.63 36.51
CA GLN A 573 -11.13 32.54 35.56
C GLN A 573 -12.51 32.04 35.10
N ASP A 574 -12.88 30.78 35.40
CA ASP A 574 -14.15 30.20 34.98
C ASP A 574 -15.30 30.80 35.79
N ALA A 575 -16.46 31.03 35.15
CA ALA A 575 -17.68 31.47 35.84
C ALA A 575 -18.07 30.54 37.02
N TRP A 576 -17.80 29.24 36.86
CA TRP A 576 -17.98 28.20 37.89
C TRP A 576 -17.12 28.41 39.15
N ALA A 577 -15.97 29.07 39.03
CA ALA A 577 -15.11 29.44 40.16
C ALA A 577 -15.50 30.79 40.78
N ILE A 578 -15.79 31.80 39.95
CA ILE A 578 -16.01 33.18 40.38
C ILE A 578 -17.21 33.30 41.33
N GLY A 579 -18.32 32.61 41.02
CA GLY A 579 -19.54 32.64 41.85
C GLY A 579 -19.29 32.17 43.30
N PRO A 580 -18.85 30.93 43.53
CA PRO A 580 -18.60 30.45 44.89
C PRO A 580 -17.49 31.22 45.63
N VAL A 581 -16.42 31.63 44.95
CA VAL A 581 -15.32 32.39 45.58
C VAL A 581 -15.81 33.74 46.12
N THR A 582 -16.59 34.50 45.35
CA THR A 582 -17.11 35.80 45.80
C THR A 582 -18.04 35.65 47.02
N ILE A 583 -18.90 34.63 47.03
CA ILE A 583 -19.77 34.29 48.16
C ILE A 583 -18.94 33.91 49.40
N ALA A 584 -17.89 33.08 49.24
CA ALA A 584 -17.02 32.67 50.34
C ALA A 584 -16.19 33.85 50.90
N CYS A 585 -15.64 34.72 50.04
CA CYS A 585 -14.95 35.94 50.45
C CYS A 585 -15.85 36.85 51.29
N LEU A 586 -17.08 37.10 50.85
CA LEU A 586 -18.05 37.90 51.59
C LEU A 586 -18.37 37.29 52.96
N GLY A 587 -18.58 35.98 53.03
CA GLY A 587 -18.85 35.26 54.27
C GLY A 587 -17.67 35.29 55.26
N PHE A 588 -16.45 35.11 54.75
CA PHE A 588 -15.23 35.21 55.55
C PHE A 588 -15.03 36.63 56.11
N MET A 589 -15.21 37.67 55.29
CA MET A 589 -15.16 39.07 55.73
C MET A 589 -16.21 39.37 56.81
N CYS A 590 -17.46 38.93 56.63
CA CYS A 590 -18.50 39.03 57.66
C CYS A 590 -18.11 38.30 58.95
N THR A 591 -17.49 37.12 58.86
CA THR A 591 -17.00 36.37 60.02
C THR A 591 -15.91 37.15 60.77
N CYS A 592 -14.94 37.73 60.07
CA CYS A 592 -13.91 38.58 60.66
C CYS A 592 -14.51 39.79 61.40
N VAL A 593 -15.49 40.47 60.82
CA VAL A 593 -16.19 41.59 61.48
C VAL A 593 -16.87 41.13 62.77
N VAL A 594 -17.61 40.01 62.75
CA VAL A 594 -18.26 39.45 63.95
C VAL A 594 -17.22 39.09 65.02
N VAL A 595 -16.12 38.43 64.65
CA VAL A 595 -15.02 38.10 65.56
C VAL A 595 -14.40 39.35 66.17
N THR A 596 -14.10 40.38 65.39
CA THR A 596 -13.54 41.66 65.89
C THR A 596 -14.48 42.34 66.90
N VAL A 597 -15.79 42.40 66.61
CA VAL A 597 -16.79 42.95 67.55
C VAL A 597 -16.84 42.12 68.84
N PHE A 598 -16.83 40.79 68.75
CA PHE A 598 -16.85 39.89 69.90
C PHE A 598 -15.56 39.93 70.73
N ILE A 599 -14.40 40.19 70.13
CA ILE A 599 -13.13 40.41 70.86
C ILE A 599 -13.14 41.77 71.55
N LYS A 600 -13.51 42.85 70.84
CA LYS A 600 -13.57 44.21 71.40
C LYS A 600 -14.55 44.33 72.56
N HIS A 601 -15.72 43.70 72.45
CA HIS A 601 -16.78 43.72 73.47
C HIS A 601 -16.83 42.43 74.33
N ASN A 602 -15.74 41.67 74.37
CA ASN A 602 -15.59 40.41 75.12
C ASN A 602 -16.02 40.54 76.60
N ASN A 603 -15.73 41.68 77.23
CA ASN A 603 -16.06 41.89 78.63
C ASN A 603 -17.54 42.14 78.94
N THR A 604 -18.39 42.35 77.93
CA THR A 604 -19.80 42.71 78.11
C THR A 604 -20.66 41.54 78.67
N PRO A 605 -21.73 41.84 79.43
CA PRO A 605 -22.60 40.81 80.00
C PRO A 605 -23.20 39.86 78.96
N LEU A 606 -23.60 40.37 77.79
CA LEU A 606 -24.20 39.56 76.72
C LEU A 606 -23.23 38.49 76.18
N VAL A 607 -21.98 38.88 75.87
CA VAL A 607 -20.97 37.94 75.34
C VAL A 607 -20.56 36.90 76.38
N LYS A 608 -20.47 37.29 77.66
CA LYS A 608 -20.20 36.37 78.77
C LYS A 608 -21.35 35.40 79.02
N ALA A 609 -22.61 35.86 78.96
CA ALA A 609 -23.79 35.02 79.16
C ALA A 609 -23.99 33.98 78.04
N SER A 610 -23.69 34.33 76.79
CA SER A 610 -23.80 33.43 75.63
C SER A 610 -22.70 32.34 75.54
N GLY A 611 -21.77 32.24 76.50
CA GLY A 611 -20.69 31.25 76.48
C GLY A 611 -19.60 31.58 75.46
N ARG A 612 -18.73 32.53 75.83
CA ARG A 612 -17.67 33.11 74.99
C ARG A 612 -16.82 32.07 74.23
N GLU A 613 -16.25 31.10 74.93
CA GLU A 613 -15.30 30.14 74.32
C GLU A 613 -15.95 29.30 73.22
N LEU A 614 -17.18 28.81 73.46
CA LEU A 614 -17.95 28.09 72.44
C LEU A 614 -18.33 28.96 71.25
N CYS A 615 -18.53 30.27 71.46
CA CYS A 615 -18.81 31.21 70.37
C CYS A 615 -17.57 31.44 69.48
N TYR A 616 -16.37 31.47 70.05
CA TYR A 616 -15.13 31.55 69.26
C TYR A 616 -14.84 30.24 68.50
N ILE A 617 -15.06 29.07 69.12
CA ILE A 617 -14.94 27.77 68.42
C ILE A 617 -15.94 27.69 67.26
N LEU A 618 -17.20 28.13 67.46
CA LEU A 618 -18.21 28.18 66.41
C LEU A 618 -17.82 29.13 65.26
N LEU A 619 -17.34 30.34 65.57
CA LEU A 619 -16.88 31.30 64.55
C LEU A 619 -15.64 30.80 63.80
N PHE A 620 -14.75 30.04 64.45
CA PHE A 620 -13.62 29.37 63.81
C PHE A 620 -14.09 28.28 62.82
N GLY A 621 -15.06 27.44 63.21
CA GLY A 621 -15.67 26.47 62.30
C GLY A 621 -16.35 27.11 61.09
N VAL A 622 -17.05 28.23 61.30
CA VAL A 622 -17.65 29.03 60.21
C VAL A 622 -16.56 29.59 59.29
N GLY A 623 -15.49 30.15 59.84
CA GLY A 623 -14.33 30.61 59.06
C GLY A 623 -13.71 29.50 58.21
N LEU A 624 -13.48 28.31 58.80
CA LEU A 624 -13.01 27.12 58.08
C LEU A 624 -13.96 26.70 56.96
N SER A 625 -15.27 26.76 57.16
CA SER A 625 -16.25 26.40 56.12
C SER A 625 -16.14 27.29 54.88
N TYR A 626 -15.86 28.59 55.02
CA TYR A 626 -15.60 29.48 53.89
C TYR A 626 -14.24 29.20 53.22
N CYS A 627 -13.21 28.83 54.00
CA CYS A 627 -11.92 28.42 53.44
C CYS A 627 -12.01 27.17 52.54
N MET A 628 -12.98 26.28 52.78
CA MET A 628 -13.14 25.06 51.98
C MET A 628 -13.39 25.31 50.49
N THR A 629 -14.11 26.38 50.14
CA THR A 629 -14.39 26.75 48.74
C THR A 629 -13.09 26.93 47.93
N PHE A 630 -12.04 27.50 48.52
CA PHE A 630 -10.74 27.67 47.85
C PHE A 630 -10.04 26.33 47.59
N PHE A 631 -10.12 25.38 48.54
CA PHE A 631 -9.55 24.04 48.35
C PHE A 631 -10.31 23.24 47.29
N PHE A 632 -11.63 23.41 47.18
CA PHE A 632 -12.44 22.74 46.16
C PHE A 632 -12.27 23.30 44.74
N ILE A 633 -11.84 24.55 44.59
CA ILE A 633 -11.60 25.18 43.27
C ILE A 633 -10.14 25.07 42.82
N SER A 634 -9.18 25.03 43.75
CA SER A 634 -7.75 24.85 43.45
C SER A 634 -7.46 23.61 42.57
N LYS A 635 -6.49 23.68 41.64
CA LYS A 635 -6.10 22.54 40.77
C LYS A 635 -5.92 21.26 41.62
N PRO A 636 -6.57 20.14 41.26
CA PRO A 636 -6.40 18.87 41.96
C PRO A 636 -4.93 18.46 42.03
N SER A 637 -4.47 18.18 43.24
CA SER A 637 -3.15 17.64 43.57
C SER A 637 -3.29 16.75 44.81
N PRO A 638 -2.36 15.83 45.11
CA PRO A 638 -2.47 14.95 46.28
C PRO A 638 -2.73 15.72 47.59
N VAL A 639 -2.05 16.86 47.78
CA VAL A 639 -2.24 17.75 48.94
C VAL A 639 -3.62 18.39 48.95
N ILE A 640 -4.08 18.96 47.82
CA ILE A 640 -5.40 19.59 47.74
C ILE A 640 -6.53 18.55 47.92
N CYS A 641 -6.38 17.34 47.37
CA CYS A 641 -7.34 16.25 47.54
C CYS A 641 -7.39 15.76 49.00
N ALA A 642 -6.25 15.72 49.71
CA ALA A 642 -6.21 15.44 51.14
C ALA A 642 -6.93 16.53 51.96
N LEU A 643 -6.66 17.81 51.67
CA LEU A 643 -7.28 18.96 52.35
C LEU A 643 -8.80 19.04 52.12
N ARG A 644 -9.29 18.76 50.90
CA ARG A 644 -10.72 18.64 50.60
C ARG A 644 -11.41 17.60 51.50
N ARG A 645 -10.78 16.43 51.64
CA ARG A 645 -11.30 15.28 52.40
C ARG A 645 -11.23 15.48 53.92
N LEU A 646 -10.17 16.13 54.42
CA LEU A 646 -10.03 16.52 55.82
C LEU A 646 -11.01 17.63 56.22
N GLY A 647 -11.03 18.71 55.44
CA GLY A 647 -11.62 19.96 55.88
C GLY A 647 -13.14 20.00 55.81
N LEU A 648 -13.79 19.28 54.87
CA LEU A 648 -15.24 19.35 54.66
C LEU A 648 -15.98 18.93 55.94
N GLY A 649 -15.88 17.67 56.34
CA GLY A 649 -16.52 17.17 57.56
C GLY A 649 -15.97 17.82 58.83
N THR A 650 -14.66 18.09 58.91
CA THR A 650 -14.09 18.73 60.11
C THR A 650 -14.66 20.14 60.35
N SER A 651 -14.89 20.93 59.29
CA SER A 651 -15.48 22.27 59.42
C SER A 651 -16.90 22.24 60.02
N PHE A 652 -17.71 21.26 59.60
CA PHE A 652 -19.06 21.05 60.13
C PHE A 652 -19.05 20.47 61.55
N ALA A 653 -18.17 19.51 61.83
CA ALA A 653 -18.04 18.94 63.17
C ALA A 653 -17.65 19.99 64.20
N VAL A 654 -16.79 20.96 63.87
CA VAL A 654 -16.48 22.11 64.74
C VAL A 654 -17.73 22.96 65.01
N CYS A 655 -18.48 23.31 63.96
CA CYS A 655 -19.72 24.09 64.09
C CYS A 655 -20.79 23.37 64.94
N TYR A 656 -21.12 22.13 64.58
CA TYR A 656 -22.19 21.38 65.24
C TYR A 656 -21.79 20.87 66.63
N SER A 657 -20.52 20.57 66.90
CA SER A 657 -20.06 20.26 68.27
C SER A 657 -20.19 21.45 69.21
N ALA A 658 -19.89 22.66 68.73
CA ALA A 658 -20.06 23.89 69.52
C ALA A 658 -21.55 24.18 69.77
N LEU A 659 -22.40 24.06 68.74
CA LEU A 659 -23.85 24.22 68.86
C LEU A 659 -24.49 23.15 69.77
N LEU A 660 -24.09 21.88 69.65
CA LEU A 660 -24.58 20.77 70.48
C LEU A 660 -24.20 20.97 71.94
N THR A 661 -22.94 21.30 72.22
CA THR A 661 -22.47 21.56 73.59
C THR A 661 -23.26 22.72 74.21
N LYS A 662 -23.54 23.75 73.42
CA LYS A 662 -24.30 24.93 73.85
C LYS A 662 -25.78 24.63 74.10
N THR A 663 -26.47 23.92 73.21
CA THR A 663 -27.87 23.51 73.42
C THR A 663 -28.02 22.51 74.55
N ASN A 664 -27.09 21.56 74.68
CA ASN A 664 -27.05 20.61 75.78
C ASN A 664 -26.86 21.32 77.13
N CYS A 665 -25.98 22.33 77.22
CA CYS A 665 -25.87 23.16 78.43
C CYS A 665 -27.22 23.81 78.78
N ILE A 666 -27.89 24.43 77.81
CA ILE A 666 -29.21 25.06 78.02
C ILE A 666 -30.22 24.00 78.52
N ALA A 667 -30.34 22.87 77.83
CA ALA A 667 -31.25 21.79 78.21
C ALA A 667 -31.00 21.28 79.64
N ARG A 668 -29.74 21.06 80.02
CA ARG A 668 -29.35 20.56 81.36
C ARG A 668 -29.59 21.57 82.47
N VAL A 669 -29.44 22.87 82.20
CA VAL A 669 -29.81 23.94 83.14
C VAL A 669 -31.32 23.93 83.39
N PHE A 670 -32.14 23.85 82.34
CA PHE A 670 -33.60 23.86 82.50
C PHE A 670 -34.17 22.57 83.10
N ASP A 671 -33.66 21.40 82.74
CA ASP A 671 -34.04 20.13 83.39
C ASP A 671 -33.66 20.11 84.88
N GLY A 672 -32.48 20.63 85.23
CA GLY A 672 -32.03 20.72 86.62
C GLY A 672 -32.88 21.66 87.49
N VAL A 673 -33.43 22.73 86.91
CA VAL A 673 -34.39 23.62 87.58
C VAL A 673 -35.74 22.92 87.79
N LYS A 674 -36.16 22.06 86.85
CA LYS A 674 -37.45 21.36 86.91
C LYS A 674 -37.49 20.22 87.95
N ASN A 675 -36.35 19.62 88.25
CA ASN A 675 -36.26 18.41 89.09
C ASN A 675 -35.82 18.65 90.55
N GLY A 676 -35.65 19.91 90.96
CA GLY A 676 -35.37 20.28 92.35
C GLY A 676 -33.87 20.34 92.74
N ALA A 677 -33.40 21.56 93.00
CA ALA A 677 -32.32 21.91 93.93
C ALA A 677 -30.97 21.14 93.93
N GLN A 678 -30.48 20.63 92.79
CA GLN A 678 -29.04 20.40 92.60
C GLN A 678 -28.50 21.06 91.33
N ARG A 679 -27.33 21.71 91.43
CA ARG A 679 -26.59 22.18 90.24
C ARG A 679 -26.04 20.95 89.48
N PRO A 680 -26.41 20.73 88.21
CA PRO A 680 -25.87 19.60 87.46
C PRO A 680 -24.35 19.68 87.25
N LYS A 681 -23.66 18.54 87.36
CA LYS A 681 -22.21 18.41 87.09
C LYS A 681 -21.90 18.80 85.63
N PHE A 682 -20.69 19.25 85.31
CA PHE A 682 -20.26 19.65 83.95
C PHE A 682 -21.06 20.81 83.30
N ILE A 683 -21.32 21.90 84.05
CA ILE A 683 -21.86 23.16 83.51
C ILE A 683 -20.80 24.28 83.41
N SER A 684 -19.62 24.09 84.01
CA SER A 684 -18.52 25.06 83.94
C SER A 684 -18.04 25.32 82.51
N PRO A 685 -17.69 26.56 82.11
CA PRO A 685 -17.15 26.86 80.78
C PRO A 685 -16.00 25.94 80.36
N SER A 686 -15.06 25.63 81.25
CA SER A 686 -13.96 24.71 80.95
C SER A 686 -14.46 23.31 80.61
N SER A 687 -15.44 22.78 81.36
CA SER A 687 -16.04 21.47 81.06
C SER A 687 -16.82 21.45 79.75
N GLN A 688 -17.42 22.57 79.34
CA GLN A 688 -18.07 22.69 78.03
C GLN A 688 -17.04 22.63 76.89
N VAL A 689 -15.92 23.36 77.02
CA VAL A 689 -14.83 23.32 76.02
C VAL A 689 -14.27 21.89 75.88
N PHE A 690 -14.04 21.17 76.98
CA PHE A 690 -13.60 19.77 76.91
C PHE A 690 -14.60 18.84 76.22
N ILE A 691 -15.92 18.99 76.48
CA ILE A 691 -16.96 18.21 75.79
C ILE A 691 -16.96 18.54 74.28
N CYS A 692 -16.87 19.82 73.92
CA CYS A 692 -16.83 20.27 72.53
C CYS A 692 -15.60 19.73 71.79
N LEU A 693 -14.41 19.83 72.38
CA LEU A 693 -13.17 19.28 71.83
C LEU A 693 -13.21 17.75 71.72
N GLY A 694 -13.84 17.05 72.66
CA GLY A 694 -14.04 15.60 72.61
C GLY A 694 -14.89 15.16 71.42
N LEU A 695 -15.97 15.89 71.11
CA LEU A 695 -16.80 15.63 69.91
C LEU A 695 -16.03 15.93 68.61
N ILE A 696 -15.26 17.02 68.57
CA ILE A 696 -14.40 17.36 67.41
C ILE A 696 -13.33 16.28 67.19
N LEU A 697 -12.73 15.76 68.26
CA LEU A 697 -11.71 14.72 68.20
C LEU A 697 -12.23 13.43 67.54
N VAL A 698 -13.49 13.06 67.78
CA VAL A 698 -14.11 11.89 67.12
C VAL A 698 -14.07 12.04 65.59
N GLN A 699 -14.44 13.19 65.04
CA GLN A 699 -14.39 13.41 63.59
C GLN A 699 -12.94 13.40 63.06
N ILE A 700 -12.00 14.02 63.78
CA ILE A 700 -10.59 14.04 63.38
C ILE A 700 -10.04 12.60 63.30
N VAL A 701 -10.35 11.73 64.26
CA VAL A 701 -9.93 10.32 64.24
C VAL A 701 -10.57 9.56 63.07
N VAL A 702 -11.88 9.72 62.84
CA VAL A 702 -12.60 9.07 61.73
C VAL A 702 -11.96 9.43 60.39
N VAL A 703 -11.74 10.72 60.12
CA VAL A 703 -11.18 11.16 58.83
C VAL A 703 -9.69 10.82 58.69
N SER A 704 -8.94 10.78 59.79
CA SER A 704 -7.53 10.34 59.78
C SER A 704 -7.40 8.86 59.40
N VAL A 705 -8.26 7.99 59.95
CA VAL A 705 -8.32 6.57 59.54
C VAL A 705 -8.74 6.44 58.07
N TRP A 706 -9.74 7.23 57.63
CA TRP A 706 -10.23 7.25 56.25
C TRP A 706 -9.12 7.63 55.24
N LEU A 707 -8.24 8.60 55.59
CA LEU A 707 -7.06 8.99 54.80
C LEU A 707 -6.00 7.88 54.66
N ILE A 708 -5.85 7.03 55.68
CA ILE A 708 -4.90 5.90 55.64
C ILE A 708 -5.44 4.76 54.76
N LEU A 709 -6.76 4.53 54.80
CA LEU A 709 -7.41 3.45 54.04
C LEU A 709 -7.58 3.74 52.54
N GLU A 710 -7.86 4.99 52.14
CA GLU A 710 -7.80 5.40 50.73
C GLU A 710 -6.76 6.53 50.59
N VAL A 711 -5.62 6.27 49.95
CA VAL A 711 -4.54 7.26 49.80
C VAL A 711 -4.98 8.42 48.88
N PRO A 712 -4.85 9.69 49.29
CA PRO A 712 -5.25 10.83 48.47
C PRO A 712 -4.32 10.98 47.25
N GLY A 713 -4.88 10.88 46.05
CA GLY A 713 -4.17 11.07 44.79
C GLY A 713 -5.02 11.80 43.74
N THR A 714 -4.51 11.88 42.52
CA THR A 714 -5.20 12.45 41.35
C THR A 714 -5.42 11.36 40.29
N ARG A 715 -6.53 11.44 39.56
CA ARG A 715 -6.88 10.53 38.48
C ARG A 715 -7.21 11.33 37.22
N ARG A 716 -6.63 10.93 36.08
CA ARG A 716 -7.02 11.37 34.74
C ARG A 716 -8.22 10.55 34.28
N TYR A 717 -9.22 11.20 33.71
CA TYR A 717 -10.45 10.57 33.24
C TYR A 717 -10.87 11.13 31.88
N THR A 718 -10.94 10.26 30.88
CA THR A 718 -11.43 10.55 29.53
C THR A 718 -12.83 9.98 29.35
N LEU A 719 -13.73 10.75 28.75
CA LEU A 719 -15.05 10.26 28.35
C LEU A 719 -14.89 9.44 27.06
N PRO A 720 -15.47 8.22 26.95
CA PRO A 720 -15.36 7.40 25.74
C PRO A 720 -15.83 8.11 24.46
N GLU A 721 -16.86 8.96 24.58
CA GLU A 721 -17.43 9.75 23.47
C GLU A 721 -16.64 11.03 23.16
N LYS A 722 -15.66 11.41 24.00
CA LYS A 722 -14.80 12.60 23.81
C LYS A 722 -13.36 12.30 24.24
N ARG A 723 -12.63 11.59 23.37
CA ARG A 723 -11.19 11.30 23.56
C ARG A 723 -10.31 12.55 23.60
N GLU A 724 -10.72 13.65 22.96
CA GLU A 724 -9.99 14.93 22.85
C GLU A 724 -9.73 15.66 24.19
N THR A 725 -10.37 15.27 25.30
CA THR A 725 -10.28 15.98 26.58
C THR A 725 -9.98 15.05 27.76
N VAL A 726 -8.94 15.36 28.53
CA VAL A 726 -8.55 14.63 29.74
C VAL A 726 -8.96 15.42 30.98
N ILE A 727 -9.99 14.98 31.70
CA ILE A 727 -10.44 15.63 32.93
C ILE A 727 -9.58 15.18 34.11
N LEU A 728 -9.03 16.13 34.86
CA LEU A 728 -8.27 15.86 36.08
C LEU A 728 -9.18 15.92 37.32
N LYS A 729 -9.37 14.77 37.99
CA LYS A 729 -10.13 14.66 39.25
C LYS A 729 -9.25 14.19 40.41
N CYS A 730 -9.73 14.35 41.65
CA CYS A 730 -9.16 13.62 42.79
C CYS A 730 -9.48 12.12 42.66
N ASN A 731 -8.57 11.24 43.09
CA ASN A 731 -8.76 9.79 43.08
C ASN A 731 -9.65 9.35 44.25
N VAL A 732 -10.94 9.67 44.17
CA VAL A 732 -11.94 9.42 45.21
C VAL A 732 -13.24 8.99 44.52
N LYS A 733 -13.99 8.04 45.09
CA LYS A 733 -15.35 7.70 44.63
C LYS A 733 -16.31 8.80 45.10
N ASP A 734 -17.23 9.26 44.25
CA ASP A 734 -18.13 10.37 44.59
C ASP A 734 -18.98 10.09 45.86
N SER A 735 -19.29 8.82 46.13
CA SER A 735 -19.95 8.36 47.36
C SER A 735 -19.09 8.46 48.63
N SER A 736 -17.76 8.33 48.54
CA SER A 736 -16.82 8.42 49.69
C SER A 736 -16.89 9.79 50.36
N MET A 737 -17.15 10.86 49.59
CA MET A 737 -17.33 12.20 50.13
C MET A 737 -18.63 12.35 50.93
N LEU A 738 -19.74 11.76 50.48
CA LEU A 738 -21.01 11.78 51.23
C LEU A 738 -20.95 10.93 52.50
N ILE A 739 -20.27 9.78 52.45
CA ILE A 739 -20.05 8.91 53.62
C ILE A 739 -19.25 9.66 54.71
N SER A 740 -18.31 10.52 54.33
CA SER A 740 -17.53 11.32 55.31
C SER A 740 -18.37 12.28 56.18
N LEU A 741 -19.59 12.61 55.74
CA LEU A 741 -20.54 13.49 56.45
C LEU A 741 -21.48 12.73 57.40
N THR A 742 -21.41 11.39 57.49
CA THR A 742 -22.34 10.60 58.32
C THR A 742 -22.29 11.00 59.80
N TYR A 743 -21.12 11.32 60.35
CA TYR A 743 -21.00 11.83 61.72
C TYR A 743 -21.61 13.23 61.89
N ASP A 744 -21.43 14.11 60.90
CA ASP A 744 -22.03 15.45 60.90
C ASP A 744 -23.57 15.38 60.88
N VAL A 745 -24.15 14.44 60.12
CA VAL A 745 -25.60 14.17 60.15
C VAL A 745 -26.05 13.74 61.55
N VAL A 746 -25.31 12.86 62.24
CA VAL A 746 -25.62 12.48 63.62
C VAL A 746 -25.55 13.70 64.56
N LEU A 747 -24.52 14.56 64.43
CA LEU A 747 -24.43 15.79 65.21
C LEU A 747 -25.61 16.74 64.93
N VAL A 748 -26.03 16.91 63.67
CA VAL A 748 -27.17 17.76 63.28
C VAL A 748 -28.49 17.22 63.83
N ILE A 749 -28.71 15.90 63.80
CA ILE A 749 -29.90 15.26 64.39
C ILE A 749 -29.92 15.51 65.90
N LEU A 750 -28.81 15.24 66.61
CA LEU A 750 -28.71 15.49 68.05
C LEU A 750 -28.92 16.97 68.38
N CYS A 751 -28.29 17.90 67.64
CA CYS A 751 -28.51 19.35 67.78
C CYS A 751 -29.99 19.71 67.64
N THR A 752 -30.68 19.13 66.66
CA THR A 752 -32.09 19.41 66.37
C THR A 752 -33.01 18.88 67.48
N VAL A 753 -32.74 17.68 67.99
CA VAL A 753 -33.47 17.09 69.15
C VAL A 753 -33.29 17.96 70.40
N TYR A 754 -32.05 18.38 70.71
CA TYR A 754 -31.80 19.27 71.85
C TYR A 754 -32.40 20.67 71.65
N ALA A 755 -32.31 21.25 70.45
CA ALA A 755 -32.95 22.53 70.12
C ALA A 755 -34.47 22.46 70.32
N PHE A 756 -35.13 21.40 69.84
CA PHE A 756 -36.56 21.15 70.06
C PHE A 756 -36.90 20.98 71.55
N LYS A 757 -36.07 20.27 72.33
CA LYS A 757 -36.25 20.16 73.78
C LYS A 757 -36.17 21.52 74.48
N THR A 758 -35.27 22.40 74.03
CA THR A 758 -35.12 23.77 74.55
C THR A 758 -36.17 24.78 74.05
N ARG A 759 -37.10 24.40 73.15
CA ARG A 759 -38.11 25.34 72.61
C ARG A 759 -39.11 25.88 73.63
N LYS A 760 -39.23 25.21 74.79
CA LYS A 760 -40.15 25.59 75.89
C LYS A 760 -39.48 26.45 76.97
N CYS A 761 -38.26 26.95 76.74
CA CYS A 761 -37.61 27.89 77.65
C CYS A 761 -38.37 29.23 77.68
N PRO A 762 -38.53 29.88 78.85
CA PRO A 762 -39.28 31.12 78.99
C PRO A 762 -38.64 32.28 78.20
N GLU A 763 -39.47 33.21 77.73
CA GLU A 763 -39.13 34.25 76.72
C GLU A 763 -37.93 35.15 77.08
N ASN A 764 -37.59 35.25 78.37
CA ASN A 764 -36.39 35.93 78.84
C ASN A 764 -35.07 35.33 78.31
N PHE A 765 -35.09 34.14 77.69
CA PHE A 765 -33.95 33.50 77.00
C PHE A 765 -34.18 33.36 75.47
N ASN A 766 -34.32 34.49 74.79
CA ASN A 766 -34.45 34.56 73.32
C ASN A 766 -33.36 33.79 72.52
N GLU A 767 -32.19 33.51 73.12
CA GLU A 767 -31.10 32.77 72.48
C GLU A 767 -31.50 31.34 72.03
N ALA A 768 -32.38 30.64 72.75
CA ALA A 768 -32.80 29.29 72.37
C ALA A 768 -33.63 29.27 71.07
N LYS A 769 -34.43 30.32 70.83
CA LYS A 769 -35.24 30.48 69.60
C LYS A 769 -34.36 30.66 68.36
N PHE A 770 -33.30 31.48 68.46
CA PHE A 770 -32.34 31.70 67.39
C PHE A 770 -31.53 30.43 67.06
N ILE A 771 -31.14 29.65 68.07
CA ILE A 771 -30.49 28.35 67.85
C ILE A 771 -31.45 27.38 67.15
N GLY A 772 -32.72 27.31 67.57
CA GLY A 772 -33.74 26.49 66.90
C GLY A 772 -33.90 26.84 65.42
N PHE A 773 -34.05 28.14 65.10
CA PHE A 773 -34.13 28.61 63.71
C PHE A 773 -32.87 28.26 62.90
N THR A 774 -31.67 28.48 63.47
CA THR A 774 -30.39 28.09 62.85
C THR A 774 -30.37 26.61 62.49
N MET A 775 -30.80 25.71 63.39
CA MET A 775 -30.83 24.28 63.13
C MET A 775 -31.87 23.89 62.09
N TYR A 776 -33.09 24.43 62.15
CA TYR A 776 -34.14 24.08 61.19
C TYR A 776 -33.79 24.52 59.76
N THR A 777 -33.28 25.73 59.56
CA THR A 777 -32.82 26.21 58.24
C THR A 777 -31.64 25.38 57.73
N THR A 778 -30.72 25.01 58.61
CA THR A 778 -29.60 24.10 58.28
C THR A 778 -30.10 22.75 57.77
N CYS A 779 -31.07 22.12 58.45
CA CYS A 779 -31.65 20.85 58.02
C CYS A 779 -32.28 20.94 56.63
N ILE A 780 -32.99 22.03 56.31
CA ILE A 780 -33.59 22.25 54.99
C ILE A 780 -32.51 22.32 53.90
N ILE A 781 -31.40 23.06 54.13
CA ILE A 781 -30.29 23.18 53.18
C ILE A 781 -29.66 21.81 52.89
N TRP A 782 -29.40 21.00 53.93
CA TRP A 782 -28.77 19.69 53.76
C TRP A 782 -29.70 18.65 53.11
N LEU A 783 -31.00 18.68 53.42
CA LEU A 783 -31.99 17.84 52.74
C LEU A 783 -32.12 18.20 51.24
N ALA A 784 -31.99 19.48 50.89
CA ALA A 784 -31.98 19.92 49.49
C ALA A 784 -30.65 19.62 48.77
N PHE A 785 -29.51 19.69 49.47
CA PHE A 785 -28.19 19.43 48.87
C PHE A 785 -28.03 17.99 48.35
N LEU A 786 -28.48 16.99 49.13
CA LEU A 786 -28.29 15.57 48.79
C LEU A 786 -28.81 15.18 47.39
N PRO A 787 -30.06 15.44 46.99
CA PRO A 787 -30.53 15.12 45.65
C PRO A 787 -29.81 15.92 44.55
N ILE A 788 -29.52 17.21 44.77
CA ILE A 788 -28.83 18.04 43.78
C ILE A 788 -27.41 17.53 43.52
N PHE A 789 -26.70 17.09 44.57
CA PHE A 789 -25.34 16.54 44.44
C PHE A 789 -25.29 15.27 43.56
N TYR A 790 -26.28 14.39 43.66
CA TYR A 790 -26.36 13.20 42.81
C TYR A 790 -26.76 13.55 41.36
N VAL A 791 -27.76 14.41 41.17
CA VAL A 791 -28.21 14.84 39.82
C VAL A 791 -27.09 15.53 39.03
N THR A 792 -26.23 16.29 39.72
CA THR A 792 -25.13 17.04 39.09
C THR A 792 -23.86 16.21 38.88
N SER A 793 -23.82 14.93 39.25
CA SER A 793 -22.62 14.07 39.17
C SER A 793 -22.06 13.86 37.76
N SER A 794 -22.86 14.10 36.71
CA SER A 794 -22.41 14.05 35.31
C SER A 794 -21.45 15.18 34.93
N ASP A 795 -21.57 16.37 35.55
CA ASP A 795 -20.69 17.51 35.33
C ASP A 795 -19.96 17.91 36.62
N TYR A 796 -18.67 17.62 36.65
CA TYR A 796 -17.80 17.91 37.79
C TYR A 796 -17.70 19.40 38.14
N ARG A 797 -17.91 20.30 37.16
CA ARG A 797 -17.90 21.76 37.35
C ARG A 797 -19.14 22.17 38.12
N VAL A 798 -20.31 21.72 37.69
CA VAL A 798 -21.60 21.99 38.36
C VAL A 798 -21.63 21.36 39.75
N GLN A 799 -21.24 20.10 39.88
CA GLN A 799 -21.20 19.38 41.16
C GLN A 799 -20.32 20.09 42.21
N THR A 800 -19.11 20.49 41.82
CA THR A 800 -18.16 21.19 42.72
C THR A 800 -18.68 22.58 43.10
N THR A 801 -19.25 23.31 42.15
CA THR A 801 -19.85 24.64 42.35
C THR A 801 -20.99 24.58 43.37
N THR A 802 -21.95 23.66 43.17
CA THR A 802 -23.10 23.46 44.06
C THR A 802 -22.64 23.18 45.50
N MET A 803 -21.69 22.26 45.68
CA MET A 803 -21.15 21.96 47.01
C MET A 803 -20.57 23.19 47.69
N CYS A 804 -19.74 23.97 47.00
CA CYS A 804 -19.13 25.19 47.58
C CYS A 804 -20.20 26.22 48.02
N ILE A 805 -21.28 26.36 47.25
CA ILE A 805 -22.41 27.23 47.58
C ILE A 805 -23.17 26.71 48.81
N SER A 806 -23.50 25.41 48.88
CA SER A 806 -24.21 24.82 50.03
C SER A 806 -23.39 24.88 51.33
N VAL A 807 -22.07 24.67 51.25
CA VAL A 807 -21.16 24.86 52.40
C VAL A 807 -21.18 26.32 52.86
N SER A 808 -21.00 27.27 51.93
CA SER A 808 -20.97 28.70 52.26
C SER A 808 -22.30 29.19 52.85
N LEU A 809 -23.43 28.73 52.31
CA LEU A 809 -24.77 29.06 52.79
C LEU A 809 -25.00 28.59 54.23
N SER A 810 -24.49 27.40 54.59
CA SER A 810 -24.54 26.90 55.97
C SER A 810 -23.81 27.82 56.95
N GLY A 811 -22.66 28.37 56.56
CA GLY A 811 -21.95 29.41 57.32
C GLY A 811 -22.79 30.70 57.47
N PHE A 812 -23.44 31.15 56.39
CA PHE A 812 -24.27 32.36 56.42
C PHE A 812 -25.50 32.21 57.33
N VAL A 813 -26.11 31.02 57.40
CA VAL A 813 -27.21 30.74 58.33
C VAL A 813 -26.74 30.88 59.78
N VAL A 814 -25.56 30.37 60.14
CA VAL A 814 -25.01 30.55 61.50
C VAL A 814 -24.75 32.03 61.80
N LEU A 815 -24.14 32.79 60.89
CA LEU A 815 -23.89 34.23 61.06
C LEU A 815 -25.21 35.02 61.20
N GLY A 816 -26.13 34.86 60.26
CA GLY A 816 -27.38 35.62 60.18
C GLY A 816 -28.36 35.28 61.30
N CYS A 817 -28.55 34.00 61.61
CA CYS A 817 -29.55 33.57 62.57
C CYS A 817 -29.08 33.69 64.03
N LEU A 818 -27.79 33.43 64.31
CA LEU A 818 -27.28 33.34 65.68
C LEU A 818 -26.45 34.54 66.12
N PHE A 819 -25.67 35.14 65.21
CA PHE A 819 -24.72 36.21 65.55
C PHE A 819 -25.24 37.61 65.20
N ALA A 820 -25.93 37.81 64.07
CA ALA A 820 -26.43 39.13 63.66
C ALA A 820 -27.36 39.78 64.72
N PRO A 821 -28.30 39.06 65.38
CA PRO A 821 -29.10 39.66 66.45
C PRO A 821 -28.25 40.15 67.64
N LYS A 822 -27.13 39.48 67.92
CA LYS A 822 -26.23 39.83 69.02
C LYS A 822 -25.34 41.00 68.68
N VAL A 823 -24.77 41.02 67.48
CA VAL A 823 -23.99 42.16 66.95
C VAL A 823 -24.86 43.41 66.88
N HIS A 824 -26.12 43.27 66.45
CA HIS A 824 -27.08 44.37 66.44
C HIS A 824 -27.33 44.93 67.85
N ILE A 825 -27.53 44.08 68.87
CA ILE A 825 -27.69 44.52 70.26
C ILE A 825 -26.41 45.20 70.78
N ILE A 826 -25.22 44.65 70.49
CA ILE A 826 -23.93 45.19 70.95
C ILE A 826 -23.64 46.59 70.35
N LEU A 827 -23.94 46.79 69.06
CA LEU A 827 -23.60 48.03 68.35
C LEU A 827 -24.70 49.10 68.40
N PHE A 828 -25.97 48.71 68.26
CA PHE A 828 -27.09 49.66 68.09
C PHE A 828 -28.04 49.75 69.30
N GLN A 829 -27.97 48.81 70.26
CA GLN A 829 -28.80 48.84 71.47
C GLN A 829 -28.00 48.59 72.78
N PRO A 830 -26.91 49.35 73.04
CA PRO A 830 -26.05 49.16 74.22
C PRO A 830 -26.80 49.25 75.56
N GLN A 831 -27.93 49.97 75.61
CA GLN A 831 -28.84 50.03 76.77
C GLN A 831 -29.43 48.67 77.18
N LYS A 832 -29.42 47.65 76.30
CA LYS A 832 -29.82 46.27 76.61
C LYS A 832 -28.65 45.38 77.06
N ASN A 833 -27.44 45.93 77.19
CA ASN A 833 -26.20 45.20 77.48
C ASN A 833 -25.69 45.42 78.94
N VAL A 834 -26.62 45.48 79.90
CA VAL A 834 -26.35 45.73 81.33
C VAL A 834 -26.90 44.61 82.23
N VAL A 835 -26.31 44.42 83.42
CA VAL A 835 -26.68 43.34 84.35
C VAL A 835 -27.88 43.74 85.21
N THR A 836 -29.07 43.76 84.61
CA THR A 836 -30.30 44.16 85.32
C THR A 836 -31.45 43.18 85.13
N HIS A 837 -31.20 41.87 85.30
CA HIS A 837 -32.26 40.88 85.53
C HIS A 837 -31.73 39.66 86.31
N ARG A 838 -31.55 39.82 87.63
CA ARG A 838 -31.50 38.70 88.57
C ARG A 838 -32.41 38.98 89.77
N LEU A 839 -33.45 38.15 89.86
CA LEU A 839 -34.16 37.75 91.09
C LEU A 839 -34.85 38.87 91.90
N HIS A 840 -36.15 39.05 91.66
CA HIS A 840 -37.10 39.34 92.74
C HIS A 840 -37.86 38.05 93.12
N LEU A 841 -37.09 37.03 93.54
CA LEU A 841 -37.59 35.71 93.95
C LEU A 841 -37.10 35.42 95.37
N ASN A 842 -37.71 36.09 96.34
CA ASN A 842 -37.70 35.75 97.77
C ASN A 842 -38.74 36.59 98.52
N ARG A 843 -40.02 36.18 98.45
CA ARG A 843 -41.07 36.52 99.43
C ARG A 843 -42.28 35.59 99.30
N PHE A 844 -42.09 34.33 99.68
CA PHE A 844 -43.15 33.48 100.22
C PHE A 844 -42.71 33.00 101.59
N SER A 845 -42.76 33.93 102.56
CA SER A 845 -42.70 33.58 103.98
C SER A 845 -44.05 33.02 104.39
N VAL A 846 -44.08 31.75 104.79
CA VAL A 846 -45.23 31.16 105.49
C VAL A 846 -45.37 31.88 106.84
N SER A 847 -46.51 32.53 107.07
CA SER A 847 -46.80 33.17 108.35
C SER A 847 -47.18 32.13 109.40
N GLY A 848 -46.19 31.70 110.19
CA GLY A 848 -46.40 31.22 111.56
C GLY A 848 -46.52 32.40 112.53
N THR A 849 -47.28 32.23 113.61
CA THR A 849 -47.67 33.31 114.55
C THR A 849 -46.51 34.05 115.22
N GLY A 850 -46.56 35.38 115.24
CA GLY A 850 -45.66 36.26 115.99
C GLY A 850 -46.11 37.72 115.93
N THR A 851 -46.20 38.40 117.08
CA THR A 851 -46.77 39.75 117.24
C THR A 851 -45.83 40.89 116.83
N THR A 852 -46.41 42.08 116.56
CA THR A 852 -46.02 43.43 117.08
C THR A 852 -45.94 44.57 116.03
N TYR A 853 -46.98 45.42 116.03
CA TYR A 853 -47.08 46.88 115.75
C TYR A 853 -46.67 47.60 114.43
N SER A 854 -47.45 48.66 114.16
CA SER A 854 -47.31 49.82 113.21
C SER A 854 -47.37 49.49 111.70
N GLN A 855 -48.40 49.90 110.92
CA GLN A 855 -48.79 51.28 110.51
C GLN A 855 -47.60 52.08 109.92
N SER A 856 -47.65 52.75 108.77
CA SER A 856 -48.60 52.88 107.64
C SER A 856 -47.79 53.41 106.42
N SER A 857 -48.29 53.73 105.22
CA SER A 857 -49.65 53.85 104.64
C SER A 857 -49.59 53.51 103.12
N ALA A 858 -50.34 54.20 102.25
CA ALA A 858 -50.27 54.09 100.78
C ALA A 858 -50.43 55.47 100.11
N SER A 859 -49.85 55.66 98.91
CA SER A 859 -50.44 56.56 97.90
C SER A 859 -49.97 56.24 96.49
N THR A 860 -50.89 56.44 95.55
CA THR A 860 -50.83 56.11 94.12
C THR A 860 -50.33 57.30 93.30
N TYR A 861 -49.70 57.09 92.14
CA TYR A 861 -49.83 58.05 91.04
C TYR A 861 -49.78 57.38 89.66
N VAL A 862 -50.64 57.85 88.75
CA VAL A 862 -50.80 57.44 87.34
C VAL A 862 -50.86 58.73 86.51
N PRO A 863 -50.19 58.79 85.34
CA PRO A 863 -50.91 58.99 84.07
C PRO A 863 -50.42 57.98 83.00
N THR A 864 -51.22 57.35 82.12
CA THR A 864 -52.07 57.87 81.02
C THR A 864 -51.31 58.80 80.03
N VAL A 865 -51.53 58.83 78.71
CA VAL A 865 -52.31 58.01 77.73
C VAL A 865 -51.77 58.40 76.34
N CYS A 866 -51.80 57.50 75.34
CA CYS A 866 -52.26 57.79 73.96
C CYS A 866 -52.09 56.56 73.04
N ASN A 867 -53.10 56.29 72.22
CA ASN A 867 -53.18 55.17 71.29
C ASN A 867 -53.81 55.64 69.97
N GLY A 868 -53.53 54.93 68.87
CA GLY A 868 -54.00 55.24 67.51
C GLY A 868 -52.86 55.47 66.52
N ARG A 869 -52.94 55.00 65.27
CA ARG A 869 -54.10 54.47 64.53
C ARG A 869 -53.64 53.47 63.46
N GLU A 870 -54.53 52.56 63.07
CA GLU A 870 -54.30 51.53 62.05
C GLU A 870 -54.22 52.13 60.64
N VAL A 871 -53.49 51.44 59.75
CA VAL A 871 -53.77 51.37 58.31
C VAL A 871 -53.67 49.90 57.91
N LEU A 872 -54.80 49.31 57.47
CA LEU A 872 -54.79 48.09 56.69
C LEU A 872 -54.59 48.46 55.22
N ASP A 873 -53.74 47.72 54.53
CA ASP A 873 -53.85 47.55 53.08
C ASP A 873 -53.70 46.07 52.74
N SER A 874 -54.56 45.58 51.85
CA SER A 874 -54.70 44.17 51.48
C SER A 874 -54.62 44.01 49.98
N THR A 875 -53.60 43.34 49.45
CA THR A 875 -53.65 42.73 48.11
C THR A 875 -52.63 41.61 47.92
N THR A 876 -53.16 40.39 47.74
CA THR A 876 -52.74 39.37 46.76
C THR A 876 -51.24 39.16 46.47
N SER A 877 -50.76 37.94 46.73
CA SER A 877 -50.71 36.90 45.69
C SER A 877 -50.28 35.53 46.21
N SER A 878 -50.80 34.48 45.58
CA SER A 878 -50.56 33.08 45.88
C SER A 878 -49.68 32.42 44.81
N LEU A 879 -48.53 31.87 45.22
CA LEU A 879 -48.06 30.49 44.99
C LEU A 879 -46.61 30.32 45.46
#